data_AF-A0A2H5ZJI1-F1
#
_entry.id   AF-A0A2H5ZJI1-F1
#
_cell.length_a   1.000
_cell.length_b   1.000
_cell.length_c   1.000
_cell.angle_alpha   90.00
_cell.angle_beta   90.00
_cell.angle_gamma   90.00
#
_symmetry.space_group_name_H-M   'P 1'
#
loop_
_entity.id
_entity.type
_entity.pdbx_description
1 polymer ?
#
loop_
_entity_poly.entity_id
_entity_poly.type
_entity_poly.pdbx_seq_one_letter_code
_entity_poly.pdbx_strand_id
1 'polypeptide(L)'
;MPSVRFWPVLVVFALLCACGDDGEQVGGAQEAGLGSDYRLVFESSTGYLTLQRGARVLVAVPPSAWQLGVVEAVDPGFNYDPYPLFVPNGVYVAPSGLRWLHPVSVRVVSQSRTGWELALSYEEGLEARLSITEIDHGSFRVVWSPGGSWPVAYFRFQFAAPEEEGFYGLGEYFDDVNHRGKLRAMQIEVDPELESFYNEAHVPVPLLIGANGWGVFIASYYPGIFDVERSNPELVDVIVGTGEASSLGLELYLFAAPSGLDVTRHYYNVTGYPRLPPQWVYGPLIWRDENRDQIQFEHDLTRMRELDLAATGVWIDRPYASAVNSFDFDPTRFPDPPRMFEQARRLGYRVALWHTPYLDARAEATRKLREEAQARGFFPLRTGILLNPWGRPLDFTQTTARTWWQELLRPYLDLGVAGFKLDYGEDVVVGLSSQRNRWLFADGSDERTMHARYQLFYHKTYADVLPPEGGLLLVRHSTFGGQAFGPVIWPGDLDASFARHRERVSEKGRTYVAVGGLPAAVVAGSSLGVSGFPLFASDTGGYRHSPPDKELFTRWFQHTALSPAMQIGTSTNDVAWEPTPENGFDGEMLQWYRKYTRLHLRLFPYVWTYLHRLREDGRAIQRPLGLVNPALGAHPWDQYMLGDYLLVAPVVNRGERERTVLFPGGEWIEWWSGRQYVGPGYRLVPAPLQDMPFFLRRGGLVPMLRPTIDTLVPTEEPDLVDSFATTPGVLHVRVFPGPQTVFRVFDGTRLTQSLDSRQGSGAVMQLRYEPGADFQFGALFECVGLGSVKIESVRIGGKLFPEEAPVGTLELVDEGWQHQGDHILVRLSPASREATVTLRSPSEATERYVAR
;
A
#
# COMPACT_ATOMS: atom_id res chain seq x y z
N MET A 1 41.42 15.10 -10.13
CA MET A 1 42.24 14.37 -11.13
C MET A 1 43.08 13.34 -10.39
N PRO A 2 43.30 12.12 -10.91
CA PRO A 2 43.37 11.72 -12.34
C PRO A 2 42.13 10.91 -12.78
N SER A 3 41.42 11.38 -13.80
CA SER A 3 41.45 10.91 -15.20
C SER A 3 40.60 9.66 -15.46
N VAL A 4 39.28 9.85 -15.53
CA VAL A 4 38.33 8.87 -16.08
C VAL A 4 38.08 9.26 -17.54
N ARG A 5 38.31 8.31 -18.44
CA ARG A 5 38.03 8.44 -19.88
C ARG A 5 36.52 8.33 -20.09
N PHE A 6 35.90 9.40 -20.55
CA PHE A 6 34.52 9.42 -21.03
C PHE A 6 34.47 8.92 -22.48
N TRP A 7 33.60 7.97 -22.76
CA TRP A 7 33.08 7.68 -24.11
C TRP A 7 31.61 8.08 -24.12
N PRO A 8 31.18 9.07 -24.92
CA PRO A 8 29.76 9.31 -25.14
C PRO A 8 29.34 8.64 -26.46
N VAL A 9 28.38 7.72 -26.39
CA VAL A 9 27.62 7.29 -27.56
C VAL A 9 26.52 8.33 -27.76
N LEU A 10 26.81 9.33 -28.59
CA LEU A 10 25.83 10.29 -29.10
C LEU A 10 25.11 9.65 -30.29
N VAL A 11 23.83 9.31 -30.14
CA VAL A 11 22.94 9.03 -31.28
C VAL A 11 22.50 10.38 -31.86
N VAL A 12 23.10 10.76 -33.00
CA VAL A 12 22.76 11.97 -33.75
C VAL A 12 21.68 11.62 -34.78
N PHE A 13 20.50 12.23 -34.64
CA PHE A 13 19.51 12.34 -35.71
C PHE A 13 20.02 13.32 -36.79
N ALA A 14 20.16 12.86 -38.03
CA ALA A 14 20.43 13.72 -39.18
C ALA A 14 19.18 13.85 -40.05
N LEU A 15 18.53 15.01 -39.99
CA LEU A 15 17.62 15.51 -41.03
C LEU A 15 18.46 16.15 -42.15
N LEU A 16 18.35 15.66 -43.37
CA LEU A 16 18.87 16.32 -44.57
C LEU A 16 17.73 16.54 -45.57
N CYS A 17 17.32 17.81 -45.72
CA CYS A 17 16.61 18.29 -46.89
C CYS A 17 17.63 18.58 -48.01
N ALA A 18 17.42 18.02 -49.19
CA ALA A 18 17.99 18.52 -50.44
C ALA A 18 16.98 18.32 -51.57
N CYS A 19 16.64 19.40 -52.29
CA CYS A 19 15.86 19.36 -53.53
C CYS A 19 16.70 18.85 -54.69
N GLY A 20 16.13 18.00 -55.55
CA GLY A 20 16.65 17.62 -56.86
C GLY A 20 15.88 16.42 -57.44
N ASP A 21 15.15 16.66 -58.52
CA ASP A 21 14.42 15.66 -59.32
C ASP A 21 15.36 14.56 -59.85
N ASP A 22 15.00 13.29 -59.63
CA ASP A 22 14.65 12.31 -60.68
C ASP A 22 14.48 10.92 -60.04
N GLY A 23 13.46 10.20 -60.51
CA GLY A 23 12.80 9.13 -59.77
C GLY A 23 13.62 7.87 -59.49
N GLU A 24 13.50 7.39 -58.25
CA GLU A 24 13.42 5.98 -57.88
C GLU A 24 12.71 5.90 -56.51
N GLN A 25 11.68 5.05 -56.40
CA GLN A 25 10.87 4.90 -55.20
C GLN A 25 11.72 4.40 -54.02
N VAL A 26 12.02 5.30 -53.07
CA VAL A 26 12.53 4.93 -51.75
C VAL A 26 11.36 4.42 -50.91
N GLY A 27 11.38 3.14 -50.55
CA GLY A 27 10.48 2.57 -49.56
C GLY A 27 10.70 3.24 -48.20
N GLY A 28 9.78 4.14 -47.84
CA GLY A 28 9.79 4.81 -46.54
C GLY A 28 9.58 3.81 -45.41
N ALA A 29 10.30 4.01 -44.30
CA ALA A 29 10.10 3.25 -43.06
C ALA A 29 8.61 3.27 -42.68
N GLN A 30 7.99 2.09 -42.60
CA GLN A 30 6.64 1.98 -42.07
C GLN A 30 6.74 1.99 -40.55
N GLU A 31 6.43 3.13 -39.95
CA GLU A 31 6.10 3.22 -38.53
C GLU A 31 4.63 2.81 -38.34
N ALA A 32 4.38 1.79 -37.54
CA ALA A 32 3.05 1.51 -37.03
C ALA A 32 2.92 2.16 -35.65
N GLY A 33 1.88 2.99 -35.42
CA GLY A 33 1.54 3.53 -34.09
C GLY A 33 0.10 3.21 -33.66
N LEU A 34 -0.09 2.81 -32.39
CA LEU A 34 -1.38 2.67 -31.70
C LEU A 34 -1.51 3.76 -30.66
N GLY A 35 -2.72 4.27 -30.43
CA GLY A 35 -2.97 5.39 -29.52
C GLY A 35 -2.71 6.78 -30.12
N SER A 36 -3.01 7.81 -29.33
CA SER A 36 -2.90 9.23 -29.69
C SER A 36 -1.77 9.94 -28.94
N ASP A 37 -2.03 10.38 -27.71
CA ASP A 37 -1.06 11.13 -26.89
C ASP A 37 -0.04 10.19 -26.25
N TYR A 38 -0.52 9.01 -25.88
CA TYR A 38 0.28 7.85 -25.53
C TYR A 38 0.28 6.89 -26.70
N ARG A 39 1.48 6.60 -27.22
CA ARG A 39 1.62 5.75 -28.39
C ARG A 39 2.48 4.55 -28.09
N LEU A 40 2.05 3.39 -28.54
CA LEU A 40 2.94 2.25 -28.73
C LEU A 40 3.34 2.27 -30.21
N VAL A 41 4.64 2.29 -30.49
CA VAL A 41 5.19 2.47 -31.84
C VAL A 41 6.15 1.32 -32.16
N PHE A 42 5.90 0.61 -33.25
CA PHE A 42 6.82 -0.41 -33.79
C PHE A 42 7.56 0.17 -35.00
N GLU A 43 8.89 0.18 -34.92
CA GLU A 43 9.77 0.65 -35.98
C GLU A 43 10.27 -0.54 -36.81
N SER A 44 9.77 -0.70 -38.04
CA SER A 44 10.08 -1.86 -38.89
C SER A 44 11.55 -1.96 -39.33
N SER A 45 12.28 -0.84 -39.41
CA SER A 45 13.70 -0.80 -39.80
C SER A 45 14.64 -1.34 -38.72
N THR A 46 14.29 -1.13 -37.45
CA THR A 46 15.13 -1.48 -36.30
C THR A 46 14.56 -2.65 -35.49
N GLY A 47 13.26 -2.93 -35.63
CA GLY A 47 12.53 -3.93 -34.86
C GLY A 47 12.19 -3.50 -33.43
N TYR A 48 12.42 -2.22 -33.07
CA TYR A 48 12.09 -1.70 -31.74
C TYR A 48 10.59 -1.50 -31.56
N LEU A 49 10.12 -1.80 -30.36
CA LEU A 49 8.80 -1.41 -29.88
C LEU A 49 8.98 -0.36 -28.77
N THR A 50 8.41 0.82 -28.94
CA THR A 50 8.58 1.93 -27.98
C THR A 50 7.23 2.40 -27.45
N LEU A 51 7.15 2.58 -26.14
CA LEU A 51 6.03 3.26 -25.48
C LEU A 51 6.40 4.73 -25.35
N GLN A 52 5.55 5.62 -25.86
CA GLN A 52 5.85 7.04 -26.01
C GLN A 52 4.75 7.91 -25.41
N ARG A 53 5.13 9.08 -24.89
CA ARG A 53 4.24 10.21 -24.60
C ARG A 53 4.67 11.41 -25.44
N GLY A 54 3.87 11.78 -26.43
CA GLY A 54 4.32 12.71 -27.47
C GLY A 54 5.60 12.19 -28.14
N ALA A 55 6.66 13.00 -28.17
CA ALA A 55 7.96 12.62 -28.72
C ALA A 55 8.89 11.91 -27.71
N ARG A 56 8.50 11.79 -26.44
CA ARG A 56 9.34 11.19 -25.39
C ARG A 56 9.11 9.68 -25.33
N VAL A 57 10.19 8.91 -25.49
CA VAL A 57 10.19 7.47 -25.18
C VAL A 57 10.17 7.27 -23.67
N LEU A 58 9.21 6.49 -23.19
CA LEU A 58 9.05 6.09 -21.79
C LEU A 58 9.64 4.71 -21.54
N VAL A 59 9.41 3.77 -22.46
CA VAL A 59 9.96 2.42 -22.44
C VAL A 59 10.41 2.05 -23.85
N ALA A 60 11.61 1.47 -23.97
CA ALA A 60 12.12 0.94 -25.21
C ALA A 60 12.30 -0.57 -25.09
N VAL A 61 11.62 -1.33 -25.94
CA VAL A 61 11.70 -2.78 -26.02
C VAL A 61 12.51 -3.13 -27.28
N PRO A 62 13.77 -3.60 -27.12
CA PRO A 62 14.59 -4.00 -28.28
C PRO A 62 14.00 -5.23 -28.98
N PRO A 63 14.33 -5.48 -30.26
CA PRO A 63 13.86 -6.68 -30.97
C PRO A 63 14.28 -7.99 -30.27
N SER A 64 15.44 -7.99 -29.61
CA SER A 64 15.97 -9.12 -28.83
C SER A 64 15.29 -9.33 -27.48
N ALA A 65 14.34 -8.47 -27.09
CA ALA A 65 13.66 -8.50 -25.79
C ALA A 65 12.79 -9.73 -25.57
N TRP A 66 12.25 -10.31 -26.64
CA TRP A 66 11.21 -11.33 -26.60
C TRP A 66 11.82 -12.72 -26.65
N GLN A 67 12.49 -13.15 -25.58
CA GLN A 67 13.26 -14.39 -25.54
C GLN A 67 12.46 -15.60 -25.05
N LEU A 68 12.59 -16.72 -25.74
CA LEU A 68 12.01 -18.00 -25.30
C LEU A 68 13.10 -18.91 -24.74
N GLY A 69 12.93 -19.33 -23.48
CA GLY A 69 13.79 -20.32 -22.86
C GLY A 69 13.35 -21.72 -23.29
N VAL A 70 14.14 -22.35 -24.16
CA VAL A 70 13.90 -23.69 -24.69
C VAL A 70 14.77 -24.69 -23.94
N VAL A 71 14.23 -25.88 -23.64
CA VAL A 71 14.95 -26.98 -22.97
C VAL A 71 15.01 -28.21 -23.89
N GLU A 72 15.78 -29.23 -23.55
CA GLU A 72 15.81 -30.50 -24.33
C GLU A 72 14.42 -31.14 -24.44
N ALA A 73 13.73 -31.23 -23.30
CA ALA A 73 12.35 -31.67 -23.17
C ALA A 73 11.74 -31.00 -21.94
N VAL A 74 10.48 -30.56 -22.05
CA VAL A 74 9.75 -30.03 -20.89
C VAL A 74 9.40 -31.20 -19.97
N ASP A 75 9.92 -31.20 -18.75
CA ASP A 75 9.66 -32.20 -17.73
C ASP A 75 8.52 -31.72 -16.81
N PRO A 76 7.34 -32.38 -16.81
CA PRO A 76 6.23 -32.02 -15.93
C PRO A 76 6.56 -32.12 -14.44
N GLY A 77 7.65 -32.79 -14.05
CA GLY A 77 8.12 -32.88 -12.66
C GLY A 77 9.06 -31.77 -12.23
N PHE A 78 9.58 -30.97 -13.16
CA PHE A 78 10.60 -29.98 -12.90
C PHE A 78 10.01 -28.66 -12.35
N ASN A 79 10.69 -28.07 -11.38
CA ASN A 79 10.38 -26.75 -10.84
C ASN A 79 10.97 -25.67 -11.76
N TYR A 80 10.13 -25.10 -12.62
CA TYR A 80 10.52 -24.04 -13.55
C TYR A 80 10.58 -22.65 -12.91
N ASP A 81 10.67 -22.54 -11.59
CA ASP A 81 10.97 -21.27 -10.94
C ASP A 81 12.30 -20.68 -11.44
N PRO A 82 12.30 -19.44 -11.99
CA PRO A 82 13.50 -18.80 -12.50
C PRO A 82 14.40 -18.20 -11.41
N TYR A 83 13.95 -18.04 -10.16
CA TYR A 83 14.72 -17.35 -9.12
C TYR A 83 16.08 -17.99 -8.81
N PRO A 84 16.16 -19.33 -8.64
CA PRO A 84 17.44 -20.00 -8.40
C PRO A 84 18.46 -19.89 -9.54
N LEU A 85 18.05 -19.47 -10.75
CA LEU A 85 18.98 -19.20 -11.85
C LEU A 85 19.86 -17.96 -11.58
N PHE A 86 19.37 -17.02 -10.76
CA PHE A 86 20.08 -15.78 -10.41
C PHE A 86 20.68 -15.82 -9.00
N VAL A 87 20.09 -16.61 -8.10
CA VAL A 87 20.56 -16.80 -6.73
C VAL A 87 20.78 -18.31 -6.49
N PRO A 88 21.96 -18.84 -6.85
CA PRO A 88 22.22 -20.26 -6.68
C PRO A 88 22.18 -20.66 -5.21
N ASN A 89 21.34 -21.66 -4.89
CA ASN A 89 21.16 -22.18 -3.53
C ASN A 89 21.85 -23.54 -3.30
N GLY A 90 22.62 -24.02 -4.29
CA GLY A 90 23.39 -25.27 -4.23
C GLY A 90 22.57 -26.55 -4.38
N VAL A 91 21.22 -26.48 -4.37
CA VAL A 91 20.32 -27.64 -4.53
C VAL A 91 19.51 -27.59 -5.83
N TYR A 92 19.37 -26.41 -6.42
CA TYR A 92 18.74 -26.23 -7.72
C TYR A 92 19.78 -26.40 -8.85
N VAL A 93 19.46 -27.29 -9.79
CA VAL A 93 20.14 -27.45 -11.07
C VAL A 93 19.20 -26.99 -12.19
N ALA A 94 19.69 -26.10 -13.05
CA ALA A 94 18.95 -25.61 -14.21
C ALA A 94 18.48 -26.76 -15.11
N PRO A 95 17.35 -26.62 -15.81
CA PRO A 95 16.83 -27.69 -16.66
C PRO A 95 17.78 -28.01 -17.81
N SER A 96 17.83 -29.29 -18.20
CA SER A 96 18.77 -29.79 -19.20
C SER A 96 18.62 -29.06 -20.55
N GLY A 97 19.74 -28.62 -21.09
CA GLY A 97 19.82 -27.92 -22.38
C GLY A 97 19.06 -26.60 -22.44
N LEU A 98 18.84 -25.93 -21.30
CA LEU A 98 18.26 -24.59 -21.28
C LEU A 98 19.08 -23.63 -22.16
N ARG A 99 18.42 -23.08 -23.17
CA ARG A 99 18.96 -22.07 -24.09
C ARG A 99 17.94 -20.96 -24.30
N TRP A 100 18.43 -19.72 -24.34
CA TRP A 100 17.61 -18.55 -24.62
C TRP A 100 17.64 -18.28 -26.11
N LEU A 101 16.48 -18.39 -26.77
CA LEU A 101 16.32 -18.04 -28.17
C LEU A 101 15.88 -16.59 -28.30
N HIS A 102 16.58 -15.84 -29.14
CA HIS A 102 16.24 -14.46 -29.48
C HIS A 102 15.51 -14.42 -30.83
N PRO A 103 14.58 -13.47 -31.04
CA PRO A 103 14.01 -13.26 -32.37
C PRO A 103 15.11 -12.81 -33.35
N VAL A 104 15.20 -13.48 -34.50
CA VAL A 104 16.06 -13.08 -35.64
C VAL A 104 15.36 -12.06 -36.53
N SER A 105 14.02 -12.04 -36.52
CA SER A 105 13.23 -11.01 -37.21
C SER A 105 11.88 -10.82 -36.53
N VAL A 106 11.42 -9.56 -36.50
CA VAL A 106 10.07 -9.19 -36.06
C VAL A 106 9.40 -8.47 -37.23
N ARG A 107 8.21 -8.90 -37.63
CA ARG A 107 7.48 -8.28 -38.75
C ARG A 107 6.01 -8.10 -38.42
N VAL A 108 5.43 -7.01 -38.92
CA VAL A 108 3.99 -6.78 -38.85
C VAL A 108 3.28 -7.79 -39.78
N VAL A 109 2.37 -8.58 -39.21
CA VAL A 109 1.52 -9.51 -39.95
C VAL A 109 0.21 -8.85 -40.33
N SER A 110 -0.39 -8.14 -39.40
CA SER A 110 -1.61 -7.38 -39.62
C SER A 110 -1.64 -6.14 -38.73
N GLN A 111 -2.34 -5.12 -39.22
CA GLN A 111 -2.56 -3.89 -38.49
C GLN A 111 -4.02 -3.49 -38.63
N SER A 112 -4.60 -3.06 -37.53
CA SER A 112 -5.91 -2.43 -37.46
C SER A 112 -5.80 -1.08 -36.75
N ARG A 113 -6.92 -0.39 -36.58
CA ARG A 113 -6.98 0.87 -35.83
C ARG A 113 -6.69 0.68 -34.33
N THR A 114 -6.99 -0.49 -33.78
CA THR A 114 -6.96 -0.75 -32.33
C THR A 114 -5.97 -1.83 -31.91
N GLY A 115 -5.26 -2.44 -32.87
CA GLY A 115 -4.29 -3.48 -32.54
C GLY A 115 -3.47 -3.98 -33.72
N TRP A 116 -2.41 -4.72 -33.41
CA TRP A 116 -1.47 -5.33 -34.35
C TRP A 116 -1.25 -6.81 -34.04
N GLU A 117 -0.83 -7.53 -35.06
CA GLU A 117 -0.17 -8.82 -34.92
C GLU A 117 1.26 -8.70 -35.43
N LEU A 118 2.23 -9.06 -34.58
CA LEU A 118 3.63 -9.21 -34.97
C LEU A 118 3.99 -10.69 -35.02
N ALA A 119 4.69 -11.12 -36.08
CA ALA A 119 5.33 -12.42 -36.15
C ALA A 119 6.79 -12.29 -35.75
N LEU A 120 7.22 -13.18 -34.86
CA LEU A 120 8.59 -13.28 -34.38
C LEU A 120 9.15 -14.59 -34.91
N SER A 121 10.15 -14.51 -35.77
CA SER A 121 10.93 -15.66 -36.19
C SER A 121 12.17 -15.75 -35.30
N TYR A 122 12.43 -16.92 -34.74
CA TYR A 122 13.59 -17.22 -33.91
C TYR A 122 14.57 -18.10 -34.69
N GLU A 123 15.75 -18.30 -34.11
CA GLU A 123 16.70 -19.29 -34.62
C GLU A 123 16.05 -20.68 -34.74
N GLU A 124 16.57 -21.49 -35.68
CA GLU A 124 16.13 -22.88 -35.89
C GLU A 124 14.65 -23.06 -36.31
N GLY A 125 13.97 -21.98 -36.69
CA GLY A 125 12.62 -22.03 -37.28
C GLY A 125 11.47 -22.03 -36.27
N LEU A 126 11.73 -21.72 -34.99
CA LEU A 126 10.67 -21.42 -34.04
C LEU A 126 9.99 -20.10 -34.45
N GLU A 127 8.67 -20.09 -34.49
CA GLU A 127 7.87 -18.89 -34.75
C GLU A 127 7.03 -18.57 -33.52
N ALA A 128 6.81 -17.29 -33.20
CA ALA A 128 5.86 -16.84 -32.19
C ALA A 128 5.04 -15.66 -32.71
N ARG A 129 3.97 -15.30 -31.99
CA ARG A 129 3.14 -14.14 -32.29
C ARG A 129 3.03 -13.21 -31.08
N LEU A 130 3.00 -11.91 -31.33
CA LEU A 130 2.56 -10.89 -30.39
C LEU A 130 1.26 -10.28 -30.90
N SER A 131 0.17 -10.48 -30.15
CA SER A 131 -1.09 -9.79 -30.37
C SER A 131 -1.12 -8.56 -29.46
N ILE A 132 -1.14 -7.37 -30.04
CA ILE A 132 -1.08 -6.09 -29.33
C ILE A 132 -2.39 -5.37 -29.54
N THR A 133 -3.04 -4.93 -28.46
CA THR A 133 -4.32 -4.20 -28.52
C THR A 133 -4.28 -3.00 -27.57
N GLU A 134 -4.67 -1.83 -28.05
CA GLU A 134 -5.00 -0.70 -27.18
C GLU A 134 -6.38 -0.94 -26.56
N ILE A 135 -6.43 -1.13 -25.24
CA ILE A 135 -7.66 -1.48 -24.51
C ILE A 135 -8.29 -0.28 -23.81
N ASP A 136 -7.50 0.76 -23.56
CA ASP A 136 -7.91 2.05 -23.02
C ASP A 136 -6.82 3.08 -23.38
N HIS A 137 -7.10 4.37 -23.25
CA HIS A 137 -6.14 5.43 -23.54
C HIS A 137 -4.86 5.25 -22.69
N GLY A 138 -3.72 4.99 -23.35
CA GLY A 138 -2.44 4.72 -22.67
C GLY A 138 -2.30 3.31 -22.08
N SER A 139 -3.20 2.37 -22.41
CA SER A 139 -3.14 0.97 -21.96
C SER A 139 -3.09 0.00 -23.13
N PHE A 140 -1.99 -0.76 -23.21
CA PHE A 140 -1.74 -1.71 -24.28
C PHE A 140 -1.62 -3.12 -23.71
N ARG A 141 -2.51 -4.01 -24.14
CA ARG A 141 -2.47 -5.45 -23.84
C ARG A 141 -1.62 -6.15 -24.87
N VAL A 142 -0.71 -7.02 -24.43
CA VAL A 142 0.15 -7.83 -25.29
C VAL A 142 -0.01 -9.31 -24.91
N VAL A 143 -0.34 -10.15 -25.89
CA VAL A 143 -0.37 -11.61 -25.74
C VAL A 143 0.73 -12.21 -26.60
N TRP A 144 1.66 -12.91 -25.94
CA TRP A 144 2.81 -13.54 -26.58
C TRP A 144 2.65 -15.04 -26.62
N SER A 145 2.53 -15.61 -27.81
CA SER A 145 2.25 -17.04 -28.00
C SER A 145 3.31 -17.71 -28.88
N PRO A 146 4.07 -18.69 -28.37
CA PRO A 146 4.96 -19.51 -29.20
C PRO A 146 4.14 -20.42 -30.11
N GLY A 147 4.59 -20.59 -31.34
CA GLY A 147 4.00 -21.47 -32.34
C GLY A 147 4.69 -22.84 -32.40
N GLY A 148 3.98 -23.82 -32.95
CA GLY A 148 4.49 -25.18 -33.08
C GLY A 148 4.62 -25.93 -31.75
N SER A 149 5.28 -27.09 -31.78
CA SER A 149 5.45 -27.99 -30.62
C SER A 149 6.87 -27.91 -30.03
N TRP A 150 7.40 -26.69 -29.86
CA TRP A 150 8.72 -26.48 -29.29
C TRP A 150 8.71 -26.68 -27.76
N PRO A 151 9.78 -27.21 -27.16
CA PRO A 151 9.90 -27.40 -25.70
C PRO A 151 10.26 -26.08 -24.99
N VAL A 152 9.40 -25.07 -25.14
CA VAL A 152 9.50 -23.79 -24.42
C VAL A 152 9.10 -23.99 -22.97
N ALA A 153 9.92 -23.51 -22.04
CA ALA A 153 9.67 -23.58 -20.60
C ALA A 153 9.65 -22.20 -19.92
N TYR A 154 10.25 -21.19 -20.53
CA TYR A 154 10.33 -19.84 -19.97
C TYR A 154 10.00 -18.77 -21.01
N PHE A 155 9.40 -17.69 -20.55
CA PHE A 155 9.34 -16.42 -21.25
C PHE A 155 10.30 -15.44 -20.56
N ARG A 156 11.11 -14.73 -21.34
CA ARG A 156 11.96 -13.66 -20.86
C ARG A 156 11.70 -12.38 -21.66
N PHE A 157 11.33 -11.32 -20.96
CA PHE A 157 10.98 -10.02 -21.51
C PHE A 157 11.94 -8.96 -20.97
N GLN A 158 12.60 -8.23 -21.88
CA GLN A 158 13.57 -7.21 -21.52
C GLN A 158 13.18 -5.84 -22.07
N PHE A 159 13.44 -4.79 -21.31
CA PHE A 159 13.21 -3.43 -21.78
C PHE A 159 14.13 -2.44 -21.09
N ALA A 160 14.42 -1.34 -21.79
CA ALA A 160 15.14 -0.20 -21.27
C ALA A 160 14.16 0.89 -20.85
N ALA A 161 14.50 1.59 -19.78
CA ALA A 161 13.83 2.79 -19.30
C ALA A 161 14.85 3.94 -19.21
N PRO A 162 14.40 5.21 -19.09
CA PRO A 162 15.30 6.34 -18.93
C PRO A 162 16.31 6.18 -17.79
N GLU A 163 17.54 6.65 -18.03
CA GLU A 163 18.61 6.69 -17.02
C GLU A 163 18.17 7.49 -15.78
N GLU A 164 18.62 7.06 -14.59
CA GLU A 164 18.42 7.74 -13.29
C GLU A 164 16.96 7.83 -12.80
N GLU A 165 16.00 7.16 -13.44
CA GLU A 165 14.61 7.11 -12.99
C GLU A 165 14.41 6.10 -11.82
N GLY A 166 13.55 6.42 -10.85
CA GLY A 166 13.17 5.46 -9.81
C GLY A 166 12.14 4.43 -10.30
N PHE A 167 12.30 3.17 -9.87
CA PHE A 167 11.36 2.08 -10.14
C PHE A 167 10.61 1.67 -8.87
N TYR A 168 9.29 1.53 -8.94
CA TYR A 168 8.40 1.24 -7.81
C TYR A 168 7.40 0.14 -8.17
N GLY A 169 6.58 -0.27 -7.20
CA GLY A 169 5.58 -1.32 -7.39
C GLY A 169 6.09 -2.65 -6.85
N LEU A 170 5.98 -3.71 -7.65
CA LEU A 170 6.42 -5.08 -7.40
C LEU A 170 5.82 -5.81 -6.18
N GLY A 171 5.03 -5.12 -5.36
CA GLY A 171 4.41 -5.69 -4.18
C GLY A 171 4.96 -5.13 -2.88
N GLU A 172 4.94 -5.97 -1.85
CA GLU A 172 5.49 -5.68 -0.53
C GLU A 172 6.97 -6.07 -0.45
N TYR A 173 7.82 -5.10 -0.10
CA TYR A 173 9.24 -5.32 0.19
C TYR A 173 9.70 -4.47 1.37
N PHE A 174 10.79 -4.89 2.01
CA PHE A 174 11.23 -4.36 3.30
C PHE A 174 12.58 -3.60 3.26
N ASP A 175 13.34 -3.73 2.18
CA ASP A 175 14.69 -3.15 2.07
C ASP A 175 14.72 -1.76 1.45
N ASP A 176 13.92 -1.51 0.42
CA ASP A 176 13.85 -0.21 -0.26
C ASP A 176 12.53 -0.06 -1.04
N VAL A 177 12.08 1.18 -1.20
CA VAL A 177 10.94 1.55 -2.06
C VAL A 177 11.35 1.67 -3.53
N ASN A 178 12.64 1.93 -3.81
CA ASN A 178 13.18 1.95 -5.16
C ASN A 178 13.78 0.59 -5.51
N HIS A 179 13.31 0.00 -6.60
CA HIS A 179 13.75 -1.32 -7.06
C HIS A 179 14.96 -1.30 -7.97
N ARG A 180 15.50 -0.12 -8.35
CA ARG A 180 16.73 -0.07 -9.17
C ARG A 180 17.88 -0.85 -8.51
N GLY A 181 18.54 -1.71 -9.28
CA GLY A 181 19.63 -2.58 -8.82
C GLY A 181 19.17 -3.76 -7.96
N LYS A 182 17.87 -4.08 -7.93
CA LYS A 182 17.30 -5.14 -7.09
C LYS A 182 16.81 -6.33 -7.91
N LEU A 183 16.77 -7.47 -7.24
CA LEU A 183 16.18 -8.70 -7.73
C LEU A 183 14.93 -9.00 -6.90
N ARG A 184 13.79 -9.24 -7.55
CA ARG A 184 12.47 -9.35 -6.93
C ARG A 184 11.77 -10.60 -7.41
N ALA A 185 11.60 -11.58 -6.51
CA ALA A 185 10.87 -12.81 -6.80
C ALA A 185 9.36 -12.55 -6.71
N MET A 186 8.58 -13.08 -7.64
CA MET A 186 7.11 -12.94 -7.64
C MET A 186 6.42 -14.02 -6.80
N GLN A 187 7.12 -14.49 -5.77
CA GLN A 187 6.68 -15.51 -4.81
C GLN A 187 7.65 -15.55 -3.62
N ILE A 188 7.22 -16.27 -2.57
CA ILE A 188 8.07 -16.60 -1.44
C ILE A 188 9.18 -17.55 -1.88
N GLU A 189 10.41 -17.21 -1.51
CA GLU A 189 11.61 -18.01 -1.78
C GLU A 189 12.27 -18.42 -0.47
N VAL A 190 12.84 -19.62 -0.45
CA VAL A 190 13.63 -20.11 0.68
C VAL A 190 14.88 -19.24 0.83
N ASP A 191 15.09 -18.74 2.04
CA ASP A 191 16.24 -17.90 2.37
C ASP A 191 16.76 -18.25 3.78
N PRO A 192 17.74 -19.17 3.87
CA PRO A 192 18.22 -19.65 5.16
C PRO A 192 19.08 -18.62 5.91
N GLU A 193 19.39 -17.47 5.31
CA GLU A 193 20.13 -16.42 5.98
C GLU A 193 19.24 -15.64 6.96
N LEU A 194 17.99 -15.40 6.57
CA LEU A 194 17.00 -14.69 7.38
C LEU A 194 16.46 -15.58 8.51
N GLU A 195 16.13 -14.97 9.64
CA GLU A 195 15.57 -15.71 10.79
C GLU A 195 14.24 -16.41 10.47
N SER A 196 13.46 -15.86 9.56
CA SER A 196 12.21 -16.46 9.09
C SER A 196 12.40 -17.61 8.11
N PHE A 197 13.62 -17.84 7.59
CA PHE A 197 13.96 -18.85 6.59
C PHE A 197 13.36 -18.62 5.18
N TYR A 198 12.81 -17.45 4.90
CA TYR A 198 12.31 -17.08 3.58
C TYR A 198 12.41 -15.56 3.32
N ASN A 199 12.27 -15.15 2.07
CA ASN A 199 12.49 -13.77 1.60
C ASN A 199 11.38 -12.74 1.94
N GLU A 200 10.38 -13.14 2.73
CA GLU A 200 9.20 -12.36 3.14
C GLU A 200 8.33 -11.79 2.01
N ALA A 201 8.44 -12.29 0.76
CA ALA A 201 7.61 -11.81 -0.35
C ALA A 201 6.16 -12.32 -0.27
N HIS A 202 5.39 -11.85 0.72
CA HIS A 202 3.99 -12.25 0.98
C HIS A 202 2.98 -11.60 0.03
N VAL A 203 3.26 -10.40 -0.49
CA VAL A 203 2.37 -9.76 -1.47
C VAL A 203 3.12 -9.40 -2.75
N PRO A 204 3.63 -10.39 -3.50
CA PRO A 204 4.29 -10.12 -4.78
C PRO A 204 3.24 -9.71 -5.81
N VAL A 205 3.48 -8.58 -6.48
CA VAL A 205 2.62 -8.06 -7.55
C VAL A 205 3.48 -7.74 -8.76
N PRO A 206 3.36 -8.44 -9.89
CA PRO A 206 4.25 -8.27 -11.05
C PRO A 206 3.97 -6.99 -11.87
N LEU A 207 3.83 -5.84 -11.20
CA LEU A 207 3.64 -4.49 -11.75
C LEU A 207 4.87 -3.64 -11.40
N LEU A 208 5.70 -3.31 -12.39
CA LEU A 208 6.77 -2.33 -12.24
C LEU A 208 6.27 -0.96 -12.72
N ILE A 209 6.54 0.10 -11.95
CA ILE A 209 6.14 1.48 -12.24
C ILE A 209 7.40 2.34 -12.35
N GLY A 210 7.54 3.07 -13.45
CA GLY A 210 8.50 4.16 -13.58
C GLY A 210 7.95 5.49 -13.09
N ALA A 211 8.77 6.24 -12.35
CA ALA A 211 8.44 7.56 -11.83
C ALA A 211 7.94 8.59 -12.88
N ASN A 212 8.32 8.42 -14.15
CA ASN A 212 8.02 9.30 -15.28
C ASN A 212 6.70 8.99 -15.99
N GLY A 213 5.90 8.05 -15.47
CA GLY A 213 4.53 7.79 -15.94
C GLY A 213 4.41 6.63 -16.91
N TRP A 214 5.05 5.50 -16.61
CA TRP A 214 4.84 4.25 -17.32
C TRP A 214 4.78 3.06 -16.35
N GLY A 215 4.21 1.95 -16.80
CA GLY A 215 4.23 0.69 -16.07
C GLY A 215 4.26 -0.54 -16.97
N VAL A 216 4.84 -1.62 -16.47
CA VAL A 216 4.86 -2.95 -17.08
C VAL A 216 4.24 -3.93 -16.10
N PHE A 217 3.15 -4.56 -16.49
CA PHE A 217 2.46 -5.56 -15.67
C PHE A 217 2.46 -6.92 -16.37
N ILE A 218 2.99 -7.95 -15.72
CA ILE A 218 2.95 -9.34 -16.23
C ILE A 218 1.76 -10.06 -15.60
N ALA A 219 0.72 -10.34 -16.38
CA ALA A 219 -0.51 -10.95 -15.89
C ALA A 219 -0.38 -12.48 -15.81
N SER A 220 0.53 -12.95 -14.95
CA SER A 220 0.83 -14.37 -14.76
C SER A 220 0.87 -14.73 -13.29
N TYR A 221 0.27 -15.87 -12.95
CA TYR A 221 0.38 -16.50 -11.64
C TYR A 221 1.49 -17.56 -11.56
N TYR A 222 2.26 -17.75 -12.64
CA TYR A 222 3.42 -18.64 -12.63
C TYR A 222 4.60 -18.00 -11.89
N PRO A 223 5.55 -18.80 -11.36
CA PRO A 223 6.75 -18.28 -10.72
C PRO A 223 7.49 -17.35 -11.68
N GLY A 224 7.95 -16.22 -11.15
CA GLY A 224 8.59 -15.20 -11.96
C GLY A 224 9.56 -14.34 -11.17
N ILE A 225 10.38 -13.59 -11.88
CA ILE A 225 11.40 -12.73 -11.31
C ILE A 225 11.56 -11.46 -12.12
N PHE A 226 11.79 -10.36 -11.42
CA PHE A 226 12.23 -9.09 -11.97
C PHE A 226 13.67 -8.81 -11.52
N ASP A 227 14.59 -8.82 -12.46
CA ASP A 227 15.92 -8.22 -12.31
C ASP A 227 15.82 -6.78 -12.82
N VAL A 228 15.75 -5.84 -11.88
CA VAL A 228 15.54 -4.42 -12.18
C VAL A 228 16.91 -3.77 -12.26
N GLU A 229 17.55 -3.92 -13.42
CA GLU A 229 18.88 -3.37 -13.72
C GLU A 229 20.01 -3.81 -12.77
N ARG A 230 19.87 -4.96 -12.11
CA ARG A 230 20.90 -5.49 -11.21
C ARG A 230 21.99 -6.18 -12.01
N SER A 231 21.61 -7.07 -12.93
CA SER A 231 22.57 -7.83 -13.73
C SER A 231 23.06 -7.06 -14.97
N ASN A 232 22.22 -6.19 -15.52
CA ASN A 232 22.56 -5.28 -16.61
C ASN A 232 22.00 -3.88 -16.30
N PRO A 233 22.83 -2.84 -16.12
CA PRO A 233 22.35 -1.50 -15.75
C PRO A 233 21.48 -0.82 -16.82
N GLU A 234 21.42 -1.34 -18.04
CA GLU A 234 20.65 -0.76 -19.15
C GLU A 234 19.27 -1.41 -19.32
N LEU A 235 19.01 -2.55 -18.68
CA LEU A 235 17.81 -3.36 -18.92
C LEU A 235 17.16 -3.83 -17.62
N VAL A 236 15.83 -3.68 -17.58
CA VAL A 236 14.99 -4.51 -16.74
C VAL A 236 14.75 -5.83 -17.45
N ASP A 237 14.93 -6.93 -16.72
CA ASP A 237 14.82 -8.29 -17.22
C ASP A 237 13.80 -9.07 -16.40
N VAL A 238 12.76 -9.55 -17.08
CA VAL A 238 11.63 -10.24 -16.45
C VAL A 238 11.54 -11.66 -16.98
N ILE A 239 11.60 -12.65 -16.11
CA ILE A 239 11.50 -14.07 -16.50
C ILE A 239 10.30 -14.71 -15.81
N VAL A 240 9.52 -15.49 -16.57
CA VAL A 240 8.37 -16.27 -16.08
C VAL A 240 8.57 -17.74 -16.45
N GLY A 241 8.47 -18.60 -15.45
CA GLY A 241 8.62 -20.05 -15.56
C GLY A 241 7.30 -20.78 -15.76
N THR A 242 6.86 -20.94 -17.00
CA THR A 242 5.57 -21.55 -17.34
C THR A 242 5.64 -23.06 -17.51
N GLY A 243 6.82 -23.63 -17.79
CA GLY A 243 6.98 -25.06 -18.05
C GLY A 243 6.07 -25.54 -19.19
N GLU A 244 5.28 -26.59 -18.95
CA GLU A 244 4.36 -27.15 -19.97
C GLU A 244 3.24 -26.17 -20.37
N ALA A 245 2.96 -25.16 -19.56
CA ALA A 245 1.93 -24.18 -19.85
C ALA A 245 2.37 -23.12 -20.87
N SER A 246 3.61 -23.15 -21.35
CA SER A 246 4.13 -22.15 -22.29
C SER A 246 3.32 -22.06 -23.59
N SER A 247 2.64 -23.13 -24.00
CA SER A 247 1.76 -23.14 -25.17
C SER A 247 0.49 -22.29 -25.00
N LEU A 248 0.13 -21.91 -23.77
CA LEU A 248 -0.99 -20.99 -23.50
C LEU A 248 -0.60 -19.52 -23.80
N GLY A 249 0.69 -19.24 -23.95
CA GLY A 249 1.23 -17.90 -24.10
C GLY A 249 1.36 -17.14 -22.77
N LEU A 250 1.98 -15.97 -22.85
CA LEU A 250 2.13 -15.03 -21.75
C LEU A 250 1.38 -13.73 -22.06
N GLU A 251 0.66 -13.22 -21.07
CA GLU A 251 -0.05 -11.95 -21.16
C GLU A 251 0.67 -10.89 -20.32
N LEU A 252 0.86 -9.70 -20.91
CA LEU A 252 1.42 -8.54 -20.23
C LEU A 252 0.79 -7.25 -20.73
N TYR A 253 0.97 -6.19 -19.95
CA TYR A 253 0.43 -4.87 -20.22
C TYR A 253 1.52 -3.81 -20.14
N LEU A 254 1.45 -2.87 -21.08
CA LEU A 254 2.24 -1.64 -21.07
C LEU A 254 1.29 -0.47 -20.79
N PHE A 255 1.59 0.30 -19.75
CA PHE A 255 0.81 1.45 -19.32
C PHE A 255 1.61 2.72 -19.50
N ALA A 256 0.98 3.79 -19.98
CA ALA A 256 1.53 5.13 -20.03
C ALA A 256 0.52 6.14 -19.49
N ALA A 257 1.00 7.04 -18.63
CA ALA A 257 0.17 7.96 -17.88
C ALA A 257 0.88 9.32 -17.66
N PRO A 258 0.18 10.36 -17.16
CA PRO A 258 0.80 11.66 -16.90
C PRO A 258 1.90 11.60 -15.83
N SER A 259 1.72 10.77 -14.79
CA SER A 259 2.70 10.53 -13.73
C SER A 259 2.74 9.06 -13.33
N GLY A 260 3.82 8.62 -12.66
CA GLY A 260 3.92 7.24 -12.17
C GLY A 260 2.78 6.86 -11.21
N LEU A 261 2.24 7.81 -10.44
CA LEU A 261 1.09 7.59 -9.56
C LEU A 261 -0.22 7.29 -10.30
N ASP A 262 -0.33 7.69 -11.57
CA ASP A 262 -1.55 7.49 -12.35
C ASP A 262 -1.60 6.10 -13.01
N VAL A 263 -0.49 5.36 -13.00
CA VAL A 263 -0.36 4.02 -13.61
C VAL A 263 -1.29 3.00 -12.93
N THR A 264 -1.46 3.08 -11.61
CA THR A 264 -2.29 2.14 -10.85
C THR A 264 -3.76 2.13 -11.31
N ARG A 265 -4.27 3.23 -11.87
CA ARG A 265 -5.62 3.27 -12.46
C ARG A 265 -5.76 2.28 -13.62
N HIS A 266 -4.78 2.25 -14.53
CA HIS A 266 -4.77 1.32 -15.65
C HIS A 266 -4.67 -0.13 -15.15
N TYR A 267 -3.81 -0.36 -14.16
CA TYR A 267 -3.71 -1.65 -13.50
C TYR A 267 -5.03 -2.12 -12.86
N TYR A 268 -5.77 -1.24 -12.17
CA TYR A 268 -7.08 -1.57 -11.59
C TYR A 268 -8.17 -1.82 -12.62
N ASN A 269 -8.13 -1.17 -13.79
CA ASN A 269 -9.06 -1.46 -14.88
C ASN A 269 -8.92 -2.90 -15.38
N VAL A 270 -7.74 -3.49 -15.25
CA VAL A 270 -7.44 -4.87 -15.64
C VAL A 270 -7.68 -5.85 -14.50
N THR A 271 -7.23 -5.52 -13.29
CA THR A 271 -7.17 -6.47 -12.16
C THR A 271 -8.33 -6.33 -11.17
N GLY A 272 -9.14 -5.28 -11.31
CA GLY A 272 -10.17 -4.91 -10.34
C GLY A 272 -9.65 -3.87 -9.35
N TYR A 273 -10.49 -2.89 -9.04
CA TYR A 273 -10.17 -1.89 -8.02
C TYR A 273 -10.30 -2.47 -6.61
N PRO A 274 -9.56 -1.92 -5.63
CA PRO A 274 -9.73 -2.27 -4.24
C PRO A 274 -11.18 -2.11 -3.79
N ARG A 275 -11.72 -3.13 -3.13
CA ARG A 275 -12.98 -2.99 -2.39
C ARG A 275 -12.67 -2.22 -1.11
N LEU A 276 -13.47 -1.22 -0.78
CA LEU A 276 -13.29 -0.50 0.48
C LEU A 276 -13.84 -1.36 1.63
N PRO A 277 -13.13 -1.48 2.77
CA PRO A 277 -13.70 -2.05 3.98
C PRO A 277 -14.80 -1.11 4.53
N PRO A 278 -15.55 -1.52 5.56
CA PRO A 278 -16.40 -0.60 6.30
C PRO A 278 -15.57 0.46 7.03
N GLN A 279 -16.13 1.66 7.21
CA GLN A 279 -15.43 2.83 7.75
C GLN A 279 -14.70 2.58 9.08
N TRP A 280 -15.26 1.74 9.95
CA TRP A 280 -14.67 1.45 11.26
C TRP A 280 -13.28 0.82 11.20
N VAL A 281 -12.94 0.13 10.10
CA VAL A 281 -11.62 -0.49 9.89
C VAL A 281 -10.51 0.54 9.79
N TYR A 282 -10.83 1.79 9.45
CA TYR A 282 -9.85 2.87 9.47
C TYR A 282 -9.45 3.26 10.89
N GLY A 283 -10.31 3.13 11.90
CA GLY A 283 -9.92 3.52 13.25
C GLY A 283 -8.89 2.57 13.89
N PRO A 284 -8.30 2.94 15.03
CA PRO A 284 -7.34 2.08 15.71
C PRO A 284 -7.94 0.71 16.07
N LEU A 285 -7.25 -0.36 15.68
CA LEU A 285 -7.60 -1.76 15.90
C LEU A 285 -6.65 -2.37 16.93
N ILE A 286 -7.18 -2.89 18.04
CA ILE A 286 -6.38 -3.41 19.16
C ILE A 286 -6.46 -4.94 19.25
N TRP A 287 -5.37 -5.59 19.60
CA TRP A 287 -5.33 -7.04 19.78
C TRP A 287 -4.29 -7.49 20.81
N ARG A 288 -4.40 -8.76 21.21
CA ARG A 288 -3.38 -9.51 21.95
C ARG A 288 -3.21 -10.87 21.28
N ASP A 289 -1.98 -11.38 21.25
CA ASP A 289 -1.66 -12.73 20.71
C ASP A 289 -2.39 -13.82 21.50
N GLU A 290 -2.46 -13.67 22.82
CA GLU A 290 -3.18 -14.56 23.71
C GLU A 290 -3.95 -13.74 24.76
N ASN A 291 -5.25 -13.55 24.55
CA ASN A 291 -6.13 -13.07 25.61
C ASN A 291 -6.28 -14.15 26.69
N ARG A 292 -5.98 -13.88 27.95
CA ARG A 292 -6.10 -14.88 29.03
C ARG A 292 -7.50 -15.50 29.09
N ASP A 293 -8.52 -14.65 29.12
CA ASP A 293 -9.92 -15.02 29.30
C ASP A 293 -10.86 -13.86 28.89
N GLN A 294 -12.17 -14.11 28.92
CA GLN A 294 -13.21 -13.12 28.69
C GLN A 294 -13.15 -11.92 29.64
N ILE A 295 -12.72 -12.11 30.89
CA ILE A 295 -12.63 -11.03 31.88
C ILE A 295 -11.57 -10.01 31.44
N GLN A 296 -10.40 -10.47 30.98
CA GLN A 296 -9.37 -9.58 30.44
C GLN A 296 -9.87 -8.82 29.22
N PHE A 297 -10.53 -9.49 28.29
CA PHE A 297 -11.05 -8.83 27.08
C PHE A 297 -12.06 -7.74 27.43
N GLU A 298 -13.05 -8.03 28.28
CA GLU A 298 -14.04 -7.04 28.72
C GLU A 298 -13.40 -5.89 29.53
N HIS A 299 -12.37 -6.20 30.32
CA HIS A 299 -11.60 -5.17 31.04
C HIS A 299 -10.89 -4.24 30.05
N ASP A 300 -10.24 -4.76 29.01
CA ASP A 300 -9.55 -3.95 27.99
C ASP A 300 -10.53 -3.00 27.28
N LEU A 301 -11.74 -3.46 26.94
CA LEU A 301 -12.78 -2.61 26.34
C LEU A 301 -13.15 -1.41 27.23
N THR A 302 -13.42 -1.67 28.50
CA THR A 302 -13.76 -0.62 29.46
C THR A 302 -12.57 0.31 29.70
N ARG A 303 -11.38 -0.27 29.85
CA ARG A 303 -10.16 0.46 30.19
C ARG A 303 -9.77 1.45 29.11
N MET A 304 -9.94 1.10 27.85
CA MET A 304 -9.71 2.03 26.74
C MET A 304 -10.62 3.26 26.81
N ARG A 305 -11.90 3.10 27.15
CA ARG A 305 -12.82 4.24 27.33
C ARG A 305 -12.49 5.07 28.56
N GLU A 306 -12.20 4.45 29.70
CA GLU A 306 -11.75 5.16 30.93
C GLU A 306 -10.48 6.00 30.70
N LEU A 307 -9.58 5.51 29.85
CA LEU A 307 -8.33 6.17 29.53
C LEU A 307 -8.43 7.12 28.34
N ASP A 308 -9.62 7.37 27.79
CA ASP A 308 -9.84 8.26 26.65
C ASP A 308 -9.02 7.83 25.41
N LEU A 309 -8.93 6.52 25.17
CA LEU A 309 -8.19 5.95 24.04
C LEU A 309 -9.15 5.73 22.86
N ALA A 310 -8.92 6.49 21.78
CA ALA A 310 -9.62 6.33 20.52
C ALA A 310 -9.35 4.92 19.94
N ALA A 311 -10.42 4.17 19.68
CA ALA A 311 -10.38 2.84 19.11
C ALA A 311 -11.77 2.44 18.63
N THR A 312 -11.82 1.75 17.48
CA THR A 312 -13.05 1.38 16.76
C THR A 312 -13.29 -0.11 16.74
N GLY A 313 -12.23 -0.90 16.87
CA GLY A 313 -12.33 -2.35 16.82
C GLY A 313 -11.27 -3.03 17.65
N VAL A 314 -11.58 -4.26 18.01
CA VAL A 314 -10.66 -5.19 18.62
C VAL A 314 -10.71 -6.50 17.85
N TRP A 315 -9.63 -7.24 17.85
CA TRP A 315 -9.66 -8.59 17.32
C TRP A 315 -8.90 -9.56 18.23
N ILE A 316 -9.37 -10.80 18.26
CA ILE A 316 -8.89 -11.82 19.18
C ILE A 316 -8.03 -12.82 18.40
N ASP A 317 -6.75 -12.94 18.74
CA ASP A 317 -5.86 -13.94 18.16
C ASP A 317 -6.05 -15.33 18.82
N ARG A 318 -5.34 -16.32 18.31
CA ARG A 318 -5.32 -17.67 18.84
C ARG A 318 -4.45 -17.79 20.10
N PRO A 319 -4.95 -18.44 21.17
CA PRO A 319 -6.17 -19.24 21.18
C PRO A 319 -7.36 -18.47 21.78
N TYR A 320 -8.53 -18.54 21.13
CA TYR A 320 -9.84 -18.21 21.73
C TYR A 320 -10.85 -19.37 21.66
N ALA A 321 -10.63 -20.29 20.72
CA ALA A 321 -11.43 -21.49 20.48
C ALA A 321 -10.78 -22.72 21.15
N SER A 322 -11.52 -23.84 21.22
CA SER A 322 -11.00 -25.10 21.78
C SER A 322 -9.80 -25.67 21.00
N ALA A 323 -9.67 -25.31 19.72
CA ALA A 323 -8.51 -25.54 18.87
C ALA A 323 -8.54 -24.57 17.67
N VAL A 324 -7.47 -24.54 16.88
CA VAL A 324 -7.47 -23.74 15.65
C VAL A 324 -8.60 -24.20 14.72
N ASN A 325 -9.50 -23.25 14.43
CA ASN A 325 -10.70 -23.43 13.63
C ASN A 325 -11.58 -24.62 14.09
N SER A 326 -11.80 -24.78 15.39
CA SER A 326 -12.86 -25.66 15.92
C SER A 326 -14.27 -25.05 15.86
N PHE A 327 -14.38 -23.78 15.45
CA PHE A 327 -15.64 -23.03 15.28
C PHE A 327 -16.49 -22.91 16.55
N ASP A 328 -15.80 -22.75 17.69
CA ASP A 328 -16.37 -22.49 19.00
C ASP A 328 -15.56 -21.42 19.75
N PHE A 329 -16.08 -20.98 20.89
CA PHE A 329 -15.28 -20.31 21.91
C PHE A 329 -14.98 -21.33 23.01
N ASP A 330 -13.74 -21.42 23.47
CA ASP A 330 -13.37 -22.33 24.56
C ASP A 330 -14.16 -21.92 25.82
N PRO A 331 -15.10 -22.77 26.30
CA PRO A 331 -16.00 -22.40 27.39
C PRO A 331 -15.27 -22.24 28.74
N THR A 332 -14.02 -22.69 28.85
CA THR A 332 -13.21 -22.52 30.06
C THR A 332 -12.60 -21.13 30.16
N ARG A 333 -12.37 -20.44 29.03
CA ARG A 333 -11.78 -19.10 28.95
C ARG A 333 -12.80 -18.03 28.57
N PHE A 334 -13.77 -18.40 27.75
CA PHE A 334 -14.83 -17.54 27.24
C PHE A 334 -16.21 -18.17 27.54
N PRO A 335 -16.64 -18.17 28.82
CA PRO A 335 -17.87 -18.86 29.24
C PRO A 335 -19.17 -18.19 28.77
N ASP A 336 -19.14 -16.91 28.40
CA ASP A 336 -20.30 -16.16 27.92
C ASP A 336 -19.93 -15.18 26.78
N PRO A 337 -19.58 -15.70 25.58
CA PRO A 337 -19.25 -14.86 24.44
C PRO A 337 -20.34 -13.83 24.10
N PRO A 338 -21.66 -14.13 24.12
CA PRO A 338 -22.70 -13.13 23.87
C PRO A 338 -22.55 -11.85 24.69
N ARG A 339 -22.25 -11.96 25.99
CA ARG A 339 -22.01 -10.79 26.86
C ARG A 339 -20.81 -9.96 26.41
N MET A 340 -19.74 -10.62 25.98
CA MET A 340 -18.52 -9.96 25.49
C MET A 340 -18.80 -9.08 24.26
N PHE A 341 -19.60 -9.59 23.32
CA PHE A 341 -20.01 -8.86 22.12
C PHE A 341 -21.04 -7.77 22.42
N GLU A 342 -21.95 -8.00 23.37
CA GLU A 342 -22.88 -6.99 23.88
C GLU A 342 -22.11 -5.79 24.47
N GLN A 343 -21.11 -6.04 25.31
CA GLN A 343 -20.28 -4.99 25.89
C GLN A 343 -19.47 -4.24 24.83
N ALA A 344 -18.88 -4.94 23.86
CA ALA A 344 -18.19 -4.31 22.73
C ALA A 344 -19.11 -3.36 21.96
N ARG A 345 -20.32 -3.81 21.62
CA ARG A 345 -21.34 -3.01 20.92
C ARG A 345 -21.78 -1.80 21.74
N ARG A 346 -22.02 -1.99 23.04
CA ARG A 346 -22.44 -0.93 23.96
C ARG A 346 -21.40 0.20 24.05
N LEU A 347 -20.11 -0.15 24.02
CA LEU A 347 -18.98 0.79 24.07
C LEU A 347 -18.49 1.25 22.69
N GLY A 348 -19.20 0.92 21.61
CA GLY A 348 -18.88 1.35 20.25
C GLY A 348 -17.61 0.70 19.68
N TYR A 349 -17.50 -0.62 19.82
CA TYR A 349 -16.45 -1.44 19.20
C TYR A 349 -17.03 -2.47 18.23
N ARG A 350 -16.22 -2.87 17.25
CA ARG A 350 -16.42 -4.07 16.43
C ARG A 350 -15.39 -5.14 16.81
N VAL A 351 -15.79 -6.40 16.75
CA VAL A 351 -14.92 -7.54 17.12
C VAL A 351 -14.63 -8.37 15.88
N ALA A 352 -13.37 -8.71 15.64
CA ALA A 352 -12.94 -9.65 14.61
C ALA A 352 -12.17 -10.83 15.22
N LEU A 353 -12.01 -11.93 14.47
CA LEU A 353 -11.36 -13.15 14.96
C LEU A 353 -10.20 -13.59 14.05
N TRP A 354 -9.13 -14.11 14.63
CA TRP A 354 -8.08 -14.79 13.88
C TRP A 354 -8.56 -16.13 13.35
N HIS A 355 -8.21 -16.45 12.11
CA HIS A 355 -8.59 -17.67 11.41
C HIS A 355 -7.47 -18.10 10.46
N THR A 356 -7.47 -19.38 10.11
CA THR A 356 -6.57 -19.96 9.09
C THR A 356 -7.37 -20.73 8.03
N PRO A 357 -6.73 -21.26 6.97
CA PRO A 357 -7.38 -22.22 6.08
C PRO A 357 -7.36 -23.69 6.55
N TYR A 358 -6.94 -23.96 7.79
CA TYR A 358 -6.71 -25.34 8.28
C TYR A 358 -7.73 -25.76 9.34
N LEU A 359 -7.84 -27.06 9.56
CA LEU A 359 -8.38 -27.64 10.79
C LEU A 359 -7.22 -28.27 11.54
N ASP A 360 -7.04 -27.97 12.83
CA ASP A 360 -5.93 -28.54 13.61
C ASP A 360 -5.95 -30.07 13.58
N ALA A 361 -4.94 -30.70 13.00
CA ALA A 361 -4.86 -32.15 12.81
C ALA A 361 -4.59 -32.90 14.12
N ARG A 362 -4.07 -32.21 15.14
CA ARG A 362 -3.65 -32.79 16.42
C ARG A 362 -4.74 -32.68 17.49
N ALA A 363 -5.69 -31.78 17.31
CA ALA A 363 -6.75 -31.53 18.28
C ALA A 363 -7.92 -32.52 18.16
N GLU A 364 -8.46 -32.90 19.31
CA GLU A 364 -9.69 -33.70 19.41
C GLU A 364 -10.93 -32.87 19.02
N ALA A 365 -10.93 -31.57 19.36
CA ALA A 365 -12.04 -30.65 19.10
C ALA A 365 -12.39 -30.53 17.60
N THR A 366 -11.42 -30.68 16.71
CA THR A 366 -11.59 -30.62 15.24
C THR A 366 -11.78 -31.98 14.59
N ARG A 367 -11.67 -33.10 15.34
CA ARG A 367 -11.66 -34.46 14.76
C ARG A 367 -12.86 -34.72 13.85
N LYS A 368 -14.07 -34.40 14.32
CA LYS A 368 -15.31 -34.62 13.55
C LYS A 368 -15.35 -33.78 12.26
N LEU A 369 -14.94 -32.52 12.33
CA LEU A 369 -14.86 -31.64 11.16
C LEU A 369 -13.86 -32.17 10.14
N ARG A 370 -12.71 -32.69 10.60
CA ARG A 370 -11.71 -33.32 9.72
C ARG A 370 -12.22 -34.60 9.08
N GLU A 371 -12.92 -35.45 9.83
CA GLU A 371 -13.55 -36.68 9.31
C GLU A 371 -14.61 -36.34 8.25
N GLU A 372 -15.44 -35.32 8.50
CA GLU A 372 -16.43 -34.86 7.53
C GLU A 372 -15.77 -34.29 6.26
N ALA A 373 -14.81 -33.38 6.41
CA ALA A 373 -14.07 -32.78 5.30
C ALA A 373 -13.36 -33.86 4.45
N GLN A 374 -12.79 -34.88 5.11
CA GLN A 374 -12.17 -36.01 4.43
C GLN A 374 -13.19 -36.88 3.69
N ALA A 375 -14.34 -37.19 4.30
CA ALA A 375 -15.40 -37.97 3.67
C ALA A 375 -16.03 -37.26 2.47
N ARG A 376 -16.10 -35.93 2.51
CA ARG A 376 -16.65 -35.08 1.43
C ARG A 376 -15.61 -34.66 0.38
N GLY A 377 -14.34 -35.00 0.56
CA GLY A 377 -13.27 -34.69 -0.39
C GLY A 377 -12.88 -33.20 -0.43
N PHE A 378 -13.00 -32.49 0.69
CA PHE A 378 -12.76 -31.04 0.78
C PHE A 378 -11.30 -30.63 0.93
N PHE A 379 -10.39 -31.58 1.02
CA PHE A 379 -8.95 -31.31 0.96
C PHE A 379 -8.43 -31.48 -0.48
N PRO A 380 -7.28 -30.87 -0.83
CA PRO A 380 -6.66 -31.07 -2.13
C PRO A 380 -6.47 -32.56 -2.46
N LEU A 381 -6.71 -32.93 -3.73
CA LEU A 381 -6.55 -34.29 -4.25
C LEU A 381 -5.12 -34.83 -4.05
N ARG A 382 -4.14 -33.92 -4.11
CA ARG A 382 -2.76 -34.17 -3.69
C ARG A 382 -2.28 -32.98 -2.87
N THR A 383 -1.65 -33.29 -1.74
CA THR A 383 -1.00 -32.31 -0.88
C THR A 383 0.51 -32.48 -0.98
N GLY A 384 1.24 -31.38 -1.17
CA GLY A 384 2.69 -31.36 -1.10
C GLY A 384 3.19 -31.40 0.35
N ILE A 385 4.44 -30.99 0.55
CA ILE A 385 4.99 -30.74 1.87
C ILE A 385 4.21 -29.59 2.51
N LEU A 386 3.70 -29.84 3.71
CA LEU A 386 3.05 -28.83 4.54
C LEU A 386 4.12 -28.01 5.24
N LEU A 387 4.00 -26.68 5.17
CA LEU A 387 4.92 -25.73 5.80
C LEU A 387 4.29 -25.10 7.05
N ASN A 388 3.05 -25.48 7.38
CA ASN A 388 2.32 -25.07 8.57
C ASN A 388 2.24 -26.19 9.63
N PRO A 389 2.03 -25.85 10.92
CA PRO A 389 1.94 -26.82 12.00
C PRO A 389 0.52 -27.36 12.25
N TRP A 390 -0.48 -26.89 11.51
CA TRP A 390 -1.91 -27.14 11.78
C TRP A 390 -2.44 -28.35 11.03
N GLY A 391 -2.26 -28.42 9.71
CA GLY A 391 -2.78 -29.51 8.90
C GLY A 391 -2.89 -29.18 7.43
N ARG A 392 -3.65 -30.00 6.70
CA ARG A 392 -3.93 -29.79 5.28
C ARG A 392 -4.85 -28.57 5.11
N PRO A 393 -4.56 -27.65 4.19
CA PRO A 393 -5.50 -26.58 3.86
C PRO A 393 -6.76 -27.14 3.24
N LEU A 394 -7.89 -26.50 3.46
CA LEU A 394 -9.12 -26.77 2.72
C LEU A 394 -8.96 -26.34 1.26
N ASP A 395 -9.53 -27.12 0.34
CA ASP A 395 -9.55 -26.82 -1.09
C ASP A 395 -10.70 -25.86 -1.42
N PHE A 396 -10.42 -24.56 -1.32
CA PHE A 396 -11.39 -23.50 -1.64
C PHE A 396 -11.66 -23.30 -3.13
N THR A 397 -11.05 -24.08 -4.03
CA THR A 397 -11.49 -24.13 -5.44
C THR A 397 -12.89 -24.76 -5.55
N GLN A 398 -13.25 -25.61 -4.59
CA GLN A 398 -14.54 -26.28 -4.51
C GLN A 398 -15.58 -25.38 -3.87
N THR A 399 -16.65 -25.04 -4.62
CA THR A 399 -17.78 -24.28 -4.07
C THR A 399 -18.44 -24.99 -2.89
N THR A 400 -18.54 -26.32 -2.90
CA THR A 400 -19.11 -27.11 -1.79
C THR A 400 -18.28 -27.03 -0.51
N ALA A 401 -16.94 -27.06 -0.62
CA ALA A 401 -16.05 -26.88 0.53
C ALA A 401 -16.15 -25.46 1.10
N ARG A 402 -16.21 -24.45 0.22
CA ARG A 402 -16.44 -23.05 0.63
C ARG A 402 -17.76 -22.89 1.35
N THR A 403 -18.88 -23.37 0.78
CA THR A 403 -20.19 -23.25 1.42
C THR A 403 -20.22 -23.93 2.78
N TRP A 404 -19.63 -25.12 2.91
CA TRP A 404 -19.51 -25.78 4.21
C TRP A 404 -18.70 -24.97 5.22
N TRP A 405 -17.54 -24.45 4.81
CA TRP A 405 -16.73 -23.58 5.67
C TRP A 405 -17.50 -22.33 6.09
N GLN A 406 -18.23 -21.73 5.15
CA GLN A 406 -19.07 -20.56 5.37
C GLN A 406 -20.21 -20.82 6.35
N GLU A 407 -20.84 -22.01 6.30
CA GLU A 407 -21.84 -22.45 7.27
C GLU A 407 -21.26 -22.53 8.69
N LEU A 408 -20.01 -22.99 8.83
CA LEU A 408 -19.32 -23.01 10.12
C LEU A 408 -18.97 -21.61 10.63
N LEU A 409 -18.82 -20.62 9.75
CA LEU A 409 -18.60 -19.22 10.13
C LEU A 409 -19.89 -18.51 10.57
N ARG A 410 -21.08 -18.99 10.17
CA ARG A 410 -22.36 -18.32 10.46
C ARG A 410 -22.61 -18.07 11.96
N PRO A 411 -22.36 -19.04 12.87
CA PRO A 411 -22.54 -18.80 14.30
C PRO A 411 -21.70 -17.64 14.85
N TYR A 412 -20.48 -17.43 14.33
CA TYR A 412 -19.65 -16.28 14.70
C TYR A 412 -20.23 -14.96 14.18
N LEU A 413 -20.72 -14.96 12.95
CA LEU A 413 -21.35 -13.77 12.35
C LEU A 413 -22.65 -13.41 13.07
N ASP A 414 -23.47 -14.40 13.43
CA ASP A 414 -24.70 -14.24 14.19
C ASP A 414 -24.45 -13.69 15.60
N LEU A 415 -23.28 -14.01 16.19
CA LEU A 415 -22.81 -13.46 17.46
C LEU A 415 -22.37 -11.99 17.36
N GLY A 416 -22.05 -11.51 16.15
CA GLY A 416 -21.62 -10.14 15.88
C GLY A 416 -20.15 -9.98 15.48
N VAL A 417 -19.47 -11.07 15.08
CA VAL A 417 -18.13 -10.98 14.48
C VAL A 417 -18.20 -10.17 13.18
N ALA A 418 -17.42 -9.11 13.12
CA ALA A 418 -17.45 -8.10 12.06
C ALA A 418 -16.28 -8.23 11.07
N GLY A 419 -15.49 -9.30 11.18
CA GLY A 419 -14.34 -9.53 10.31
C GLY A 419 -13.41 -10.61 10.82
N PHE A 420 -12.35 -10.86 10.06
CA PHE A 420 -11.38 -11.90 10.31
C PHE A 420 -9.95 -11.43 10.01
N LYS A 421 -9.00 -11.82 10.87
CA LYS A 421 -7.57 -11.85 10.55
C LYS A 421 -7.27 -13.22 9.94
N LEU A 422 -6.95 -13.24 8.65
CA LEU A 422 -6.67 -14.44 7.87
C LEU A 422 -5.16 -14.64 7.80
N ASP A 423 -4.68 -15.53 8.65
CA ASP A 423 -3.26 -15.86 8.74
C ASP A 423 -2.95 -17.10 7.90
N TYR A 424 -1.68 -17.24 7.54
CA TYR A 424 -1.17 -18.24 6.61
C TYR A 424 -1.75 -18.14 5.18
N GLY A 425 -1.71 -19.25 4.44
CA GLY A 425 -2.09 -19.34 3.02
C GLY A 425 -0.89 -19.56 2.08
N GLU A 426 0.33 -19.68 2.61
CA GLU A 426 1.57 -19.74 1.84
C GLU A 426 2.17 -21.15 1.68
N ASP A 427 1.52 -22.21 2.18
CA ASP A 427 2.04 -23.59 2.08
C ASP A 427 2.30 -24.06 0.65
N VAL A 428 1.52 -23.53 -0.28
CA VAL A 428 1.61 -23.92 -1.67
C VAL A 428 2.84 -23.24 -2.25
N VAL A 429 4.00 -23.89 -2.16
CA VAL A 429 5.24 -23.44 -2.82
C VAL A 429 5.49 -24.29 -4.06
N VAL A 430 6.10 -23.71 -5.09
CA VAL A 430 6.30 -24.39 -6.39
C VAL A 430 7.27 -25.57 -6.28
N GLY A 431 8.37 -25.40 -5.54
CA GLY A 431 9.36 -26.44 -5.31
C GLY A 431 10.40 -26.01 -4.27
N LEU A 432 11.12 -26.98 -3.70
CA LEU A 432 12.23 -26.74 -2.75
C LEU A 432 13.61 -27.03 -3.36
N SER A 433 13.63 -27.46 -4.62
CA SER A 433 14.81 -27.77 -5.43
C SER A 433 14.41 -27.74 -6.91
N SER A 434 15.15 -28.42 -7.79
CA SER A 434 14.74 -28.66 -9.18
C SER A 434 13.45 -29.47 -9.33
N GLN A 435 12.94 -30.07 -8.25
CA GLN A 435 11.71 -30.87 -8.28
C GLN A 435 10.52 -30.09 -7.73
N ARG A 436 9.36 -30.25 -8.39
CA ARG A 436 8.08 -29.68 -7.94
C ARG A 436 7.66 -30.23 -6.58
N ASN A 437 7.18 -29.36 -5.70
CA ASN A 437 6.44 -29.75 -4.50
C ASN A 437 4.98 -30.00 -4.91
N ARG A 438 4.66 -31.20 -5.43
CA ARG A 438 3.41 -31.40 -6.18
C ARG A 438 2.14 -31.28 -5.34
N TRP A 439 1.27 -30.36 -5.71
CA TRP A 439 -0.13 -30.23 -5.27
C TRP A 439 -1.09 -30.56 -6.42
N LEU A 440 -2.34 -30.87 -6.08
CA LEU A 440 -3.42 -30.97 -7.05
C LEU A 440 -4.74 -30.62 -6.36
N PHE A 441 -5.42 -29.60 -6.86
CA PHE A 441 -6.73 -29.15 -6.38
C PHE A 441 -7.85 -29.72 -7.26
N ALA A 442 -9.08 -29.66 -6.77
CA ALA A 442 -10.23 -30.27 -7.44
C ALA A 442 -10.59 -29.65 -8.79
N ASP A 443 -10.26 -28.38 -9.03
CA ASP A 443 -10.43 -27.71 -10.34
C ASP A 443 -9.33 -28.07 -11.36
N GLY A 444 -8.37 -28.92 -10.98
CA GLY A 444 -7.24 -29.33 -11.81
C GLY A 444 -6.03 -28.40 -11.72
N SER A 445 -6.10 -27.30 -10.98
CA SER A 445 -4.95 -26.44 -10.72
C SER A 445 -3.94 -27.11 -9.78
N ASP A 446 -2.70 -26.65 -9.86
CA ASP A 446 -1.58 -27.15 -9.08
C ASP A 446 -0.70 -26.00 -8.57
N GLU A 447 0.35 -26.34 -7.83
CA GLU A 447 1.20 -25.38 -7.13
C GLU A 447 1.85 -24.34 -8.03
N ARG A 448 2.00 -24.60 -9.33
CA ARG A 448 2.63 -23.67 -10.27
C ARG A 448 1.86 -22.38 -10.45
N THR A 449 0.57 -22.38 -10.13
CA THR A 449 -0.24 -21.14 -10.05
C THR A 449 -0.88 -20.96 -8.69
N MET A 450 -1.09 -22.04 -7.93
CA MET A 450 -1.77 -21.97 -6.64
C MET A 450 -0.91 -21.37 -5.53
N HIS A 451 0.41 -21.27 -5.70
CA HIS A 451 1.26 -20.46 -4.80
C HIS A 451 0.82 -18.99 -4.72
N ALA A 452 0.23 -18.49 -5.80
CA ALA A 452 -0.31 -17.15 -5.91
C ALA A 452 -1.84 -17.10 -6.04
N ARG A 453 -2.56 -18.21 -6.26
CA ARG A 453 -4.03 -18.18 -6.41
C ARG A 453 -4.79 -18.70 -5.20
N TYR A 454 -4.18 -19.52 -4.35
CA TYR A 454 -4.86 -20.13 -3.21
C TYR A 454 -5.50 -19.09 -2.28
N GLN A 455 -4.75 -18.03 -1.97
CA GLN A 455 -5.18 -16.93 -1.13
C GLN A 455 -6.34 -16.12 -1.72
N LEU A 456 -6.49 -16.05 -3.05
CA LEU A 456 -7.67 -15.43 -3.66
C LEU A 456 -8.96 -16.21 -3.34
N PHE A 457 -8.89 -17.55 -3.36
CA PHE A 457 -10.03 -18.40 -2.97
C PHE A 457 -10.28 -18.35 -1.46
N TYR A 458 -9.21 -18.35 -0.65
CA TYR A 458 -9.30 -18.21 0.80
C TYR A 458 -9.98 -16.90 1.19
N HIS A 459 -9.48 -15.75 0.72
CA HIS A 459 -10.06 -14.44 1.01
C HIS A 459 -11.50 -14.33 0.53
N LYS A 460 -11.79 -14.81 -0.69
CA LYS A 460 -13.16 -14.82 -1.23
C LYS A 460 -14.13 -15.60 -0.34
N THR A 461 -13.70 -16.72 0.23
CA THR A 461 -14.54 -17.56 1.09
C THR A 461 -15.07 -16.77 2.29
N TYR A 462 -14.24 -15.93 2.89
CA TYR A 462 -14.63 -15.06 4.01
C TYR A 462 -15.34 -13.79 3.53
N ALA A 463 -14.87 -13.17 2.44
CA ALA A 463 -15.47 -11.96 1.87
C ALA A 463 -16.95 -12.17 1.47
N ASP A 464 -17.31 -13.37 1.03
CA ASP A 464 -18.68 -13.70 0.58
C ASP A 464 -19.69 -13.89 1.74
N VAL A 465 -19.23 -14.06 2.99
CA VAL A 465 -20.12 -14.18 4.16
C VAL A 465 -20.23 -12.91 4.98
N LEU A 466 -19.28 -11.98 4.81
CA LEU A 466 -19.35 -10.65 5.41
C LEU A 466 -20.54 -9.87 4.83
N PRO A 467 -21.10 -8.91 5.60
CA PRO A 467 -22.27 -8.16 5.16
C PRO A 467 -21.96 -7.28 3.93
N PRO A 468 -22.97 -6.76 3.21
CA PRO A 468 -22.78 -6.01 1.97
C PRO A 468 -21.86 -4.77 2.10
N GLU A 469 -21.89 -4.10 3.25
CA GLU A 469 -21.00 -3.00 3.62
C GLU A 469 -19.55 -3.44 3.91
N GLY A 470 -19.30 -4.74 3.92
CA GLY A 470 -18.01 -5.38 4.17
C GLY A 470 -17.74 -5.67 5.65
N GLY A 471 -16.56 -6.22 5.90
CA GLY A 471 -16.01 -6.44 7.23
C GLY A 471 -14.50 -6.26 7.20
N LEU A 472 -13.84 -6.40 8.35
CA LEU A 472 -12.38 -6.48 8.36
C LEU A 472 -11.95 -7.79 7.70
N LEU A 473 -11.12 -7.71 6.66
CA LEU A 473 -10.28 -8.82 6.23
C LEU A 473 -8.84 -8.36 6.35
N LEU A 474 -8.18 -8.73 7.43
CA LEU A 474 -6.75 -8.48 7.60
C LEU A 474 -6.00 -9.72 7.13
N VAL A 475 -5.08 -9.60 6.18
CA VAL A 475 -4.40 -10.75 5.56
C VAL A 475 -2.90 -10.51 5.46
N ARG A 476 -2.10 -11.59 5.50
CA ARG A 476 -0.64 -11.50 5.27
C ARG A 476 -0.26 -11.68 3.81
N HIS A 477 -0.78 -12.73 3.18
CA HIS A 477 -0.37 -13.17 1.85
C HIS A 477 -1.41 -12.82 0.79
N SER A 478 -1.01 -12.25 -0.33
CA SER A 478 -1.90 -11.84 -1.42
C SER A 478 -1.18 -11.73 -2.75
N THR A 479 -1.90 -11.40 -3.82
CA THR A 479 -1.32 -11.03 -5.13
C THR A 479 -2.35 -10.20 -5.91
N PHE A 480 -2.03 -9.84 -7.15
CA PHE A 480 -2.95 -9.10 -8.02
C PHE A 480 -4.34 -9.76 -8.11
N GLY A 481 -5.39 -8.94 -8.04
CA GLY A 481 -6.78 -9.38 -7.93
C GLY A 481 -7.25 -9.55 -6.48
N GLY A 482 -6.34 -9.76 -5.52
CA GLY A 482 -6.66 -9.88 -4.11
C GLY A 482 -7.23 -8.60 -3.51
N GLN A 483 -6.82 -7.42 -4.00
CA GLN A 483 -7.33 -6.12 -3.56
C GLN A 483 -8.85 -6.00 -3.73
N ALA A 484 -9.44 -6.71 -4.70
CA ALA A 484 -10.87 -6.65 -4.97
C ALA A 484 -11.74 -7.24 -3.83
N PHE A 485 -11.14 -7.95 -2.88
CA PHE A 485 -11.83 -8.46 -1.68
C PHE A 485 -11.82 -7.48 -0.50
N GLY A 486 -11.11 -6.35 -0.65
CA GLY A 486 -10.92 -5.34 0.40
C GLY A 486 -10.01 -5.77 1.55
N PRO A 487 -8.92 -6.52 1.31
CA PRO A 487 -8.01 -6.87 2.37
C PRO A 487 -7.24 -5.63 2.86
N VAL A 488 -7.07 -5.53 4.16
CA VAL A 488 -5.98 -4.80 4.81
C VAL A 488 -4.79 -5.75 4.85
N ILE A 489 -3.63 -5.32 4.35
CA ILE A 489 -2.41 -6.13 4.40
C ILE A 489 -1.65 -5.83 5.68
N TRP A 490 -1.22 -6.87 6.37
CA TRP A 490 -0.23 -6.79 7.43
C TRP A 490 1.07 -7.48 6.97
N PRO A 491 2.26 -6.88 7.21
CA PRO A 491 3.54 -7.29 6.63
C PRO A 491 4.13 -8.59 7.16
N GLY A 492 3.40 -9.34 7.98
CA GLY A 492 3.94 -10.48 8.68
C GLY A 492 4.68 -10.11 9.98
N ASP A 493 5.43 -11.10 10.47
CA ASP A 493 6.02 -11.08 11.81
C ASP A 493 7.33 -10.27 11.85
N LEU A 494 7.22 -8.94 11.81
CA LEU A 494 8.37 -8.03 11.90
C LEU A 494 9.03 -8.06 13.29
N ASP A 495 10.31 -7.70 13.35
CA ASP A 495 11.07 -7.63 14.60
C ASP A 495 10.67 -6.42 15.44
N ALA A 496 10.47 -6.59 16.75
CA ALA A 496 10.35 -5.53 17.74
C ALA A 496 11.71 -4.83 17.95
N SER A 497 12.22 -4.19 16.91
CA SER A 497 13.51 -3.51 16.89
C SER A 497 13.55 -2.32 15.93
N PHE A 498 14.67 -1.60 15.93
CA PHE A 498 15.03 -0.61 14.92
C PHE A 498 15.90 -1.21 13.80
N ALA A 499 16.04 -2.53 13.72
CA ALA A 499 16.88 -3.19 12.72
C ALA A 499 16.28 -3.03 11.32
N ARG A 500 17.14 -2.85 10.32
CA ARG A 500 16.73 -2.91 8.91
C ARG A 500 16.54 -4.35 8.45
N HIS A 501 15.81 -4.53 7.36
CA HIS A 501 15.71 -5.84 6.70
C HIS A 501 17.11 -6.36 6.33
N ARG A 502 17.38 -7.63 6.66
CA ARG A 502 18.67 -8.32 6.54
C ARG A 502 19.82 -7.75 7.38
N GLU A 503 19.54 -6.93 8.38
CA GLU A 503 20.57 -6.47 9.32
C GLU A 503 20.99 -7.61 10.26
N ARG A 504 22.30 -7.81 10.46
CA ARG A 504 22.80 -8.79 11.42
C ARG A 504 22.72 -8.22 12.83
N VAL A 505 21.82 -8.74 13.64
CA VAL A 505 21.57 -8.29 15.02
C VAL A 505 22.24 -9.25 16.01
N SER A 506 22.79 -8.72 17.11
CA SER A 506 23.33 -9.53 18.21
C SER A 506 22.82 -8.99 19.54
N GLU A 507 21.83 -9.68 20.11
CA GLU A 507 21.15 -9.27 21.33
C GLU A 507 20.92 -10.48 22.25
N LYS A 508 21.02 -10.26 23.56
CA LYS A 508 20.80 -11.30 24.60
C LYS A 508 21.56 -12.62 24.35
N GLY A 509 22.75 -12.53 23.75
CA GLY A 509 23.62 -13.69 23.46
C GLY A 509 23.21 -14.51 22.22
N ARG A 510 22.23 -14.05 21.44
CA ARG A 510 21.85 -14.65 20.15
C ARG A 510 22.25 -13.72 19.01
N THR A 511 22.65 -14.30 17.89
CA THR A 511 22.91 -13.58 16.65
C THR A 511 21.99 -14.12 15.57
N TYR A 512 21.28 -13.24 14.90
CA TYR A 512 20.37 -13.57 13.80
C TYR A 512 20.44 -12.48 12.73
N VAL A 513 19.89 -12.76 11.55
CA VAL A 513 19.69 -11.76 10.50
C VAL A 513 18.23 -11.36 10.56
N ALA A 514 18.00 -10.08 10.86
CA ALA A 514 16.68 -9.53 11.11
C ALA A 514 15.79 -9.62 9.87
N VAL A 515 14.54 -9.99 10.10
CA VAL A 515 13.43 -9.76 9.16
C VAL A 515 13.27 -8.26 8.95
N GLY A 516 13.56 -7.45 9.97
CA GLY A 516 13.47 -6.01 9.97
C GLY A 516 12.36 -5.54 10.90
N GLY A 517 12.56 -4.39 11.54
CA GLY A 517 11.60 -3.81 12.47
C GLY A 517 10.90 -2.57 11.92
N LEU A 518 10.84 -1.50 12.72
CA LEU A 518 10.18 -0.25 12.31
C LEU A 518 10.64 0.29 10.94
N PRO A 519 11.94 0.30 10.58
CA PRO A 519 12.37 0.68 9.23
C PRO A 519 11.66 -0.13 8.12
N ALA A 520 11.56 -1.44 8.29
CA ALA A 520 10.93 -2.34 7.33
C ALA A 520 9.42 -2.07 7.19
N ALA A 521 8.72 -1.77 8.29
CA ALA A 521 7.31 -1.39 8.26
C ALA A 521 7.05 -0.13 7.42
N VAL A 522 7.92 0.89 7.54
CA VAL A 522 7.80 2.13 6.74
C VAL A 522 7.96 1.86 5.25
N VAL A 523 8.92 1.00 4.88
CA VAL A 523 9.17 0.60 3.48
C VAL A 523 8.02 -0.23 2.93
N ALA A 524 7.52 -1.20 3.70
CA ALA A 524 6.42 -2.09 3.33
C ALA A 524 5.16 -1.29 2.98
N GLY A 525 4.71 -0.39 3.86
CA GLY A 525 3.52 0.42 3.57
C GLY A 525 3.65 1.33 2.35
N SER A 526 4.88 1.76 2.03
CA SER A 526 5.15 2.65 0.90
C SER A 526 5.27 1.89 -0.43
N SER A 527 5.88 0.71 -0.43
CA SER A 527 5.97 -0.17 -1.61
C SER A 527 4.61 -0.80 -1.94
N LEU A 528 3.90 -1.27 -0.92
CA LEU A 528 2.60 -1.91 -1.07
C LEU A 528 1.52 -0.95 -1.61
N GLY A 529 1.48 0.28 -1.10
CA GLY A 529 0.47 1.28 -1.48
C GLY A 529 0.38 1.51 -2.99
N VAL A 530 1.54 1.57 -3.67
CA VAL A 530 1.64 1.80 -5.13
C VAL A 530 1.59 0.50 -5.94
N SER A 531 1.56 -0.65 -5.27
CA SER A 531 1.46 -1.98 -5.88
C SER A 531 0.02 -2.48 -5.99
N GLY A 532 -0.97 -1.65 -5.69
CA GLY A 532 -2.39 -1.98 -5.83
C GLY A 532 -3.12 -2.27 -4.52
N PHE A 533 -2.44 -2.20 -3.39
CA PHE A 533 -2.99 -2.48 -2.06
C PHE A 533 -2.94 -1.21 -1.18
N PRO A 534 -4.03 -0.44 -1.14
CA PRO A 534 -4.04 0.89 -0.49
C PRO A 534 -4.04 0.85 1.04
N LEU A 535 -4.31 -0.31 1.65
CA LEU A 535 -4.55 -0.48 3.07
C LEU A 535 -3.43 -1.31 3.69
N PHE A 536 -2.47 -0.62 4.29
CA PHE A 536 -1.36 -1.19 5.03
C PHE A 536 -1.59 -1.03 6.53
N ALA A 537 -1.53 -2.13 7.26
CA ALA A 537 -1.42 -2.18 8.71
C ALA A 537 -0.01 -2.68 9.11
N SER A 538 0.32 -2.57 10.38
CA SER A 538 1.57 -3.10 10.95
C SER A 538 1.27 -3.53 12.38
N ASP A 539 1.96 -4.57 12.86
CA ASP A 539 1.98 -4.86 14.30
C ASP A 539 2.74 -3.75 15.00
N THR A 540 2.02 -2.73 15.46
CA THR A 540 2.63 -1.60 16.16
C THR A 540 3.34 -2.10 17.42
N GLY A 541 4.67 -2.08 17.39
CA GLY A 541 5.53 -2.64 18.44
C GLY A 541 6.34 -3.87 18.02
N GLY A 542 6.04 -4.46 16.87
CA GLY A 542 6.71 -5.66 16.36
C GLY A 542 6.20 -6.95 16.99
N TYR A 543 6.39 -8.05 16.26
CA TYR A 543 5.97 -9.40 16.64
C TYR A 543 7.13 -10.26 17.13
N ARG A 544 8.24 -10.34 16.40
CA ARG A 544 9.42 -11.11 16.83
C ARG A 544 10.19 -10.35 17.89
N HIS A 545 10.78 -11.06 18.84
CA HIS A 545 11.62 -10.47 19.90
C HIS A 545 10.93 -9.41 20.81
N SER A 546 9.59 -9.36 20.80
CA SER A 546 8.80 -8.53 21.71
C SER A 546 9.07 -8.89 23.19
N PRO A 547 8.79 -7.99 24.16
CA PRO A 547 8.13 -6.70 24.02
C PRO A 547 9.05 -5.60 23.46
N PRO A 548 8.50 -4.60 22.74
CA PRO A 548 9.22 -3.36 22.45
C PRO A 548 9.45 -2.55 23.72
N ASP A 549 10.53 -1.77 23.76
CA ASP A 549 10.69 -0.74 24.79
C ASP A 549 9.83 0.51 24.50
N LYS A 550 9.73 1.40 25.50
CA LYS A 550 9.02 2.69 25.40
C LYS A 550 9.37 3.49 24.14
N GLU A 551 10.65 3.57 23.75
CA GLU A 551 11.06 4.38 22.61
C GLU A 551 10.59 3.75 21.30
N LEU A 552 10.83 2.46 21.13
CA LEU A 552 10.41 1.73 19.94
C LEU A 552 8.88 1.74 19.78
N PHE A 553 8.13 1.40 20.83
CA PHE A 553 6.67 1.42 20.79
C PHE A 553 6.15 2.82 20.43
N THR A 554 6.77 3.87 21.00
CA THR A 554 6.45 5.26 20.66
C THR A 554 6.68 5.57 19.20
N ARG A 555 7.88 5.30 18.67
CA ARG A 555 8.18 5.58 17.26
C ARG A 555 7.30 4.78 16.31
N TRP A 556 6.88 3.58 16.71
CA TRP A 556 6.02 2.74 15.89
C TRP A 556 4.58 3.24 15.84
N PHE A 557 3.95 3.58 16.97
CA PHE A 557 2.58 4.12 16.93
C PHE A 557 2.53 5.50 16.28
N GLN A 558 3.64 6.25 16.30
CA GLN A 558 3.77 7.50 15.55
C GLN A 558 3.67 7.26 14.04
N HIS A 559 4.36 6.24 13.53
CA HIS A 559 4.29 5.84 12.14
C HIS A 559 2.88 5.36 11.75
N THR A 560 2.33 4.38 12.47
CA THR A 560 1.05 3.75 12.10
C THR A 560 -0.15 4.68 12.24
N ALA A 561 -0.08 5.68 13.14
CA ALA A 561 -1.08 6.74 13.21
C ALA A 561 -1.16 7.59 11.94
N LEU A 562 -0.08 7.66 11.14
CA LEU A 562 -0.02 8.34 9.84
C LEU A 562 0.10 7.33 8.68
N SER A 563 -0.61 6.21 8.79
CA SER A 563 -0.77 5.21 7.73
C SER A 563 -2.26 4.97 7.39
N PRO A 564 -2.59 4.26 6.29
CA PRO A 564 -3.97 4.01 5.89
C PRO A 564 -4.76 3.05 6.79
N ALA A 565 -4.09 2.27 7.65
CA ALA A 565 -4.69 1.48 8.72
C ALA A 565 -3.76 1.45 9.95
N MET A 566 -4.33 1.34 11.16
CA MET A 566 -3.57 1.28 12.41
C MET A 566 -4.00 0.07 13.23
N GLN A 567 -3.11 -0.90 13.35
CA GLN A 567 -3.26 -2.05 14.23
C GLN A 567 -2.21 -2.00 15.35
N ILE A 568 -2.61 -2.39 16.56
CA ILE A 568 -1.78 -2.26 17.76
C ILE A 568 -1.85 -3.53 18.58
N GLY A 569 -0.69 -4.15 18.76
CA GLY A 569 -0.49 -5.37 19.54
C GLY A 569 0.84 -6.04 19.20
N THR A 570 1.27 -6.96 20.06
CA THR A 570 2.57 -7.65 20.00
C THR A 570 2.39 -9.14 20.36
N SER A 571 3.38 -9.98 20.03
CA SER A 571 3.38 -11.40 20.42
C SER A 571 3.46 -11.63 21.93
N THR A 572 3.89 -10.62 22.69
CA THR A 572 3.96 -10.64 24.16
C THR A 572 2.76 -9.99 24.84
N ASN A 573 1.69 -9.73 24.10
CA ASN A 573 0.42 -9.22 24.60
C ASN A 573 0.47 -7.80 25.16
N ASP A 574 1.41 -6.97 24.71
CA ASP A 574 1.60 -5.62 25.25
C ASP A 574 0.46 -4.67 24.83
N VAL A 575 -0.05 -3.95 25.82
CA VAL A 575 -0.99 -2.83 25.63
C VAL A 575 -0.46 -1.58 26.31
N ALA A 576 -0.77 -0.41 25.77
CA ALA A 576 -0.20 0.86 26.22
C ALA A 576 -0.50 1.20 27.70
N TRP A 577 -1.54 0.60 28.29
CA TRP A 577 -1.99 0.85 29.67
C TRP A 577 -1.52 -0.17 30.71
N GLU A 578 -0.71 -1.17 30.32
CA GLU A 578 -0.14 -2.18 31.21
C GLU A 578 1.39 -2.08 31.23
N PRO A 579 1.96 -1.18 32.06
CA PRO A 579 3.40 -1.05 32.17
C PRO A 579 4.04 -2.25 32.88
N THR A 580 5.14 -2.74 32.34
CA THR A 580 5.96 -3.81 32.93
C THR A 580 7.42 -3.37 33.05
N PRO A 581 8.24 -3.99 33.91
CA PRO A 581 9.68 -3.74 33.93
C PRO A 581 10.36 -3.99 32.58
N GLU A 582 9.84 -4.94 31.80
CA GLU A 582 10.40 -5.35 30.51
C GLU A 582 10.14 -4.34 29.39
N ASN A 583 8.92 -3.78 29.31
CA ASN A 583 8.57 -2.80 28.27
C ASN A 583 8.91 -1.36 28.68
N GLY A 584 8.98 -1.07 29.98
CA GLY A 584 9.32 0.25 30.50
C GLY A 584 8.30 1.33 30.14
N PHE A 585 7.06 0.95 29.83
CA PHE A 585 5.98 1.89 29.54
C PHE A 585 5.60 2.70 30.77
N ASP A 586 5.07 3.90 30.55
CA ASP A 586 4.70 4.81 31.64
C ASP A 586 3.54 5.74 31.26
N GLY A 587 3.10 6.55 32.23
CA GLY A 587 1.99 7.49 32.04
C GLY A 587 2.27 8.60 31.03
N GLU A 588 3.55 8.92 30.76
CA GLU A 588 3.94 9.89 29.74
C GLU A 588 3.72 9.29 28.35
N MET A 589 4.22 8.07 28.12
CA MET A 589 4.00 7.34 26.87
C MET A 589 2.51 7.14 26.59
N LEU A 590 1.71 6.82 27.62
CA LEU A 590 0.27 6.64 27.48
C LEU A 590 -0.44 7.93 26.98
N GLN A 591 0.03 9.11 27.38
CA GLN A 591 -0.49 10.38 26.86
C GLN A 591 -0.16 10.58 25.38
N TRP A 592 1.06 10.20 24.97
CA TRP A 592 1.45 10.25 23.56
C TRP A 592 0.68 9.22 22.74
N TYR A 593 0.51 8.01 23.26
CA TYR A 593 -0.31 6.97 22.63
C TYR A 593 -1.74 7.49 22.40
N ARG A 594 -2.39 8.06 23.42
CA ARG A 594 -3.70 8.72 23.30
C ARG A 594 -3.71 9.77 22.20
N LYS A 595 -2.70 10.65 22.17
CA LYS A 595 -2.57 11.71 21.17
C LYS A 595 -2.52 11.14 19.75
N TYR A 596 -1.78 10.06 19.52
CA TYR A 596 -1.58 9.49 18.18
C TYR A 596 -2.74 8.60 17.72
N THR A 597 -3.35 7.79 18.60
CA THR A 597 -4.57 7.05 18.25
C THR A 597 -5.73 7.99 17.94
N ARG A 598 -5.84 9.10 18.69
CA ARG A 598 -6.80 10.16 18.39
C ARG A 598 -6.49 10.88 17.08
N LEU A 599 -5.22 11.20 16.80
CA LEU A 599 -4.82 11.81 15.52
C LEU A 599 -5.20 10.92 14.35
N HIS A 600 -4.90 9.62 14.43
CA HIS A 600 -5.27 8.65 13.41
C HIS A 600 -6.77 8.66 13.16
N LEU A 601 -7.58 8.44 14.20
CA LEU A 601 -9.04 8.45 14.09
C LEU A 601 -9.57 9.76 13.49
N ARG A 602 -9.01 10.91 13.90
CA ARG A 602 -9.40 12.22 13.41
C ARG A 602 -9.09 12.41 11.93
N LEU A 603 -8.04 11.80 11.38
CA LEU A 603 -7.69 11.89 9.96
C LEU A 603 -8.63 11.07 9.04
N PHE A 604 -9.64 10.41 9.60
CA PHE A 604 -10.63 9.65 8.85
C PHE A 604 -11.20 10.40 7.63
N PRO A 605 -11.70 11.65 7.73
CA PRO A 605 -12.27 12.33 6.56
C PRO A 605 -11.23 12.61 5.47
N TYR A 606 -9.96 12.83 5.84
CA TYR A 606 -8.86 13.03 4.90
C TYR A 606 -8.50 11.75 4.17
N VAL A 607 -8.17 10.69 4.92
CA VAL A 607 -7.71 9.41 4.34
C VAL A 607 -8.84 8.68 3.62
N TRP A 608 -10.04 8.66 4.22
CA TRP A 608 -11.21 8.01 3.62
C TRP A 608 -11.61 8.65 2.29
N THR A 609 -11.40 9.96 2.14
CA THR A 609 -11.58 10.63 0.85
C THR A 609 -10.66 10.08 -0.23
N TYR A 610 -9.39 9.83 0.08
CA TYR A 610 -8.47 9.24 -0.90
C TYR A 610 -8.83 7.79 -1.23
N LEU A 611 -9.29 7.02 -0.25
CA LEU A 611 -9.80 5.67 -0.49
C LEU A 611 -10.98 5.69 -1.48
N HIS A 612 -11.94 6.60 -1.32
CA HIS A 612 -13.04 6.77 -2.27
C HIS A 612 -12.56 7.21 -3.67
N ARG A 613 -11.54 8.07 -3.74
CA ARG A 613 -10.96 8.54 -5.02
C ARG A 613 -10.19 7.49 -5.79
N LEU A 614 -9.87 6.33 -5.20
CA LEU A 614 -9.22 5.24 -5.93
C LEU A 614 -9.98 4.85 -7.20
N ARG A 615 -11.32 4.93 -7.21
CA ARG A 615 -12.15 4.68 -8.39
C ARG A 615 -12.06 5.78 -9.46
N GLU A 616 -11.66 6.98 -9.08
CA GLU A 616 -11.57 8.16 -9.95
C GLU A 616 -10.16 8.31 -10.55
N ASP A 617 -9.12 8.22 -9.72
CA ASP A 617 -7.74 8.50 -10.11
C ASP A 617 -6.75 7.33 -9.90
N GLY A 618 -7.12 6.30 -9.14
CA GLY A 618 -6.28 5.12 -8.88
C GLY A 618 -5.04 5.39 -8.02
N ARG A 619 -4.90 6.56 -7.41
CA ARG A 619 -3.68 6.94 -6.69
C ARG A 619 -3.63 6.36 -5.28
N ALA A 620 -2.49 5.76 -4.93
CA ALA A 620 -2.21 5.28 -3.58
C ALA A 620 -2.39 6.37 -2.51
N ILE A 621 -2.54 5.99 -1.24
CA ILE A 621 -2.70 6.95 -0.13
C ILE A 621 -1.33 7.27 0.48
N GLN A 622 -0.62 6.24 0.94
CA GLN A 622 0.78 6.32 1.33
C GLN A 622 1.64 6.17 0.08
N ARG A 623 2.47 7.17 -0.22
CA ARG A 623 3.16 7.29 -1.52
C ARG A 623 4.66 7.53 -1.33
N PRO A 624 5.55 6.74 -1.94
CA PRO A 624 6.99 7.01 -1.95
C PRO A 624 7.29 8.40 -2.48
N LEU A 625 8.10 9.18 -1.77
CA LEU A 625 8.30 10.60 -2.11
C LEU A 625 8.85 10.79 -3.54
N GLY A 626 9.81 9.96 -3.93
CA GLY A 626 10.45 10.05 -5.24
C GLY A 626 9.52 9.66 -6.40
N LEU A 627 8.44 8.90 -6.15
CA LEU A 627 7.43 8.58 -7.17
C LEU A 627 6.52 9.78 -7.39
N VAL A 628 6.13 10.48 -6.31
CA VAL A 628 5.28 11.67 -6.39
C VAL A 628 6.05 12.88 -6.95
N ASN A 629 7.36 12.94 -6.70
CA ASN A 629 8.22 14.05 -7.07
C ASN A 629 9.49 13.57 -7.79
N PRO A 630 9.37 13.00 -9.01
CA PRO A 630 10.51 12.43 -9.75
C PRO A 630 11.62 13.45 -10.01
N ALA A 631 11.27 14.73 -10.14
CA ALA A 631 12.24 15.82 -10.34
C ALA A 631 13.23 16.00 -9.17
N LEU A 632 13.01 15.37 -8.02
CA LEU A 632 13.97 15.37 -6.92
C LEU A 632 15.22 14.52 -7.21
N GLY A 633 15.13 13.52 -8.09
CA GLY A 633 16.22 12.56 -8.33
C GLY A 633 16.65 11.79 -7.08
N ALA A 634 15.76 11.71 -6.07
CA ALA A 634 16.04 11.08 -4.80
C ALA A 634 14.85 10.20 -4.38
N HIS A 635 15.17 9.05 -3.78
CA HIS A 635 14.22 7.99 -3.46
C HIS A 635 14.34 7.59 -1.99
N PRO A 636 13.99 8.49 -1.05
CA PRO A 636 14.09 8.17 0.36
C PRO A 636 13.08 7.07 0.72
N TRP A 637 13.56 6.06 1.44
CA TRP A 637 12.78 4.92 1.91
C TRP A 637 12.08 5.19 3.26
N ASP A 638 12.50 6.25 3.97
CA ASP A 638 12.13 6.58 5.36
C ASP A 638 11.25 7.85 5.49
N GLN A 639 10.61 8.25 4.39
CA GLN A 639 9.63 9.35 4.36
C GLN A 639 8.69 9.20 3.14
N TYR A 640 7.44 9.62 3.31
CA TYR A 640 6.39 9.42 2.31
C TYR A 640 5.39 10.56 2.31
N MET A 641 4.64 10.69 1.22
CA MET A 641 3.44 11.52 1.19
C MET A 641 2.25 10.70 1.68
N LEU A 642 1.47 11.25 2.61
CA LEU A 642 0.15 10.74 2.96
C LEU A 642 -0.90 11.64 2.29
N GLY A 643 -1.55 11.13 1.25
CA GLY A 643 -2.39 11.93 0.37
C GLY A 643 -1.58 12.99 -0.39
N ASP A 644 -2.20 14.13 -0.67
CA ASP A 644 -1.58 15.20 -1.47
C ASP A 644 -0.81 16.25 -0.64
N TYR A 645 -1.09 16.34 0.67
CA TYR A 645 -0.74 17.51 1.47
C TYR A 645 0.13 17.22 2.70
N LEU A 646 0.25 15.97 3.14
CA LEU A 646 1.05 15.62 4.31
C LEU A 646 2.34 14.93 3.89
N LEU A 647 3.48 15.52 4.24
CA LEU A 647 4.80 14.87 4.16
C LEU A 647 5.12 14.27 5.53
N VAL A 648 5.27 12.96 5.62
CA VAL A 648 5.50 12.21 6.86
C VAL A 648 6.94 11.73 6.92
N ALA A 649 7.60 11.93 8.07
CA ALA A 649 9.01 11.59 8.27
C ALA A 649 9.21 10.84 9.62
N PRO A 650 8.94 9.52 9.69
CA PRO A 650 9.09 8.73 10.92
C PRO A 650 10.52 8.60 11.44
N VAL A 651 10.76 8.77 12.74
CA VAL A 651 12.09 8.52 13.30
C VAL A 651 12.31 7.02 13.43
N VAL A 652 13.25 6.47 12.65
CA VAL A 652 13.46 5.02 12.51
C VAL A 652 14.80 4.53 13.06
N ASN A 653 15.53 5.38 13.78
CA ASN A 653 16.73 4.97 14.50
C ASN A 653 16.60 5.29 16.00
N ARG A 654 17.19 4.42 16.83
CA ARG A 654 17.19 4.53 18.28
C ARG A 654 17.91 5.81 18.76
N GLY A 655 17.34 6.48 19.76
CA GLY A 655 17.95 7.66 20.40
C GLY A 655 17.86 8.97 19.59
N GLU A 656 17.42 8.93 18.33
CA GLU A 656 17.32 10.13 17.50
C GLU A 656 16.23 11.10 18.03
N ARG A 657 16.61 12.37 18.17
CA ARG A 657 15.74 13.47 18.59
C ARG A 657 15.71 14.61 17.57
N GLU A 658 16.38 14.41 16.45
CA GLU A 658 16.44 15.28 15.28
C GLU A 658 16.57 14.35 14.07
N ARG A 659 16.04 14.73 12.91
CA ARG A 659 16.28 13.97 11.67
C ARG A 659 16.45 14.88 10.47
N THR A 660 17.14 14.39 9.46
CA THR A 660 17.19 15.06 8.16
C THR A 660 15.94 14.68 7.36
N VAL A 661 15.27 15.68 6.77
CA VAL A 661 14.08 15.50 5.92
C VAL A 661 14.33 16.13 4.56
N LEU A 662 14.03 15.39 3.50
CA LEU A 662 14.00 15.91 2.14
C LEU A 662 12.64 16.55 1.85
N PHE A 663 12.62 17.88 1.68
CA PHE A 663 11.41 18.59 1.28
C PHE A 663 11.31 18.65 -0.25
N PRO A 664 10.15 18.29 -0.84
CA PRO A 664 9.86 18.61 -2.24
C PRO A 664 9.62 20.12 -2.41
N GLY A 665 9.59 20.57 -3.67
CA GLY A 665 9.37 21.99 -4.01
C GLY A 665 8.09 22.56 -3.41
N GLY A 666 8.20 23.75 -2.80
CA GLY A 666 7.11 24.46 -2.14
C GLY A 666 7.42 24.78 -0.68
N GLU A 667 6.42 25.31 -0.01
CA GLU A 667 6.47 25.67 1.41
C GLU A 667 5.71 24.65 2.25
N TRP A 668 6.24 24.36 3.42
CA TRP A 668 5.79 23.31 4.32
C TRP A 668 5.75 23.85 5.74
N ILE A 669 4.70 23.53 6.50
CA ILE A 669 4.61 23.88 7.91
C ILE A 669 4.56 22.62 8.76
N GLU A 670 5.42 22.54 9.77
CA GLU A 670 5.47 21.42 10.69
C GLU A 670 4.24 21.40 11.60
N TRP A 671 3.65 20.21 11.76
CA TRP A 671 2.31 20.08 12.33
C TRP A 671 2.22 20.52 13.81
N TRP A 672 3.28 20.32 14.58
CA TRP A 672 3.26 20.52 16.03
C TRP A 672 3.65 21.94 16.45
N SER A 673 4.81 22.41 16.00
CA SER A 673 5.41 23.70 16.36
C SER A 673 5.04 24.85 15.44
N GLY A 674 4.46 24.58 14.27
CA GLY A 674 4.17 25.62 13.27
C GLY A 674 5.41 26.13 12.53
N ARG A 675 6.58 25.53 12.74
CA ARG A 675 7.81 25.93 12.04
C ARG A 675 7.70 25.69 10.55
N GLN A 676 8.06 26.71 9.76
CA GLN A 676 7.98 26.65 8.30
C GLN A 676 9.32 26.28 7.65
N TYR A 677 9.22 25.57 6.53
CA TYR A 677 10.32 25.07 5.73
C TYR A 677 10.06 25.33 4.25
N VAL A 678 11.11 25.67 3.50
CA VAL A 678 11.06 25.88 2.05
C VAL A 678 11.90 24.82 1.36
N GLY A 679 11.26 24.07 0.47
CA GLY A 679 11.91 23.13 -0.44
C GLY A 679 12.15 23.72 -1.84
N PRO A 680 12.86 23.00 -2.72
CA PRO A 680 13.36 21.65 -2.49
C PRO A 680 14.65 21.59 -1.64
N GLY A 681 14.88 20.47 -0.98
CA GLY A 681 16.17 20.14 -0.36
C GLY A 681 16.08 19.60 1.07
N TYR A 682 17.24 19.20 1.59
CA TYR A 682 17.37 18.62 2.92
C TYR A 682 17.37 19.67 4.03
N ARG A 683 16.68 19.40 5.14
CA ARG A 683 16.73 20.20 6.36
C ARG A 683 16.80 19.30 7.57
N LEU A 684 17.57 19.70 8.57
CA LEU A 684 17.56 19.09 9.90
C LEU A 684 16.35 19.62 10.67
N VAL A 685 15.53 18.72 11.19
CA VAL A 685 14.29 19.06 11.92
C VAL A 685 14.32 18.45 13.33
N PRO A 686 13.82 19.16 14.36
CA PRO A 686 13.59 18.56 15.66
C PRO A 686 12.60 17.40 15.55
N ALA A 687 12.85 16.34 16.31
CA ALA A 687 12.04 15.14 16.34
C ALA A 687 12.03 14.53 17.75
N PRO A 688 11.61 15.29 18.79
CA PRO A 688 11.60 14.77 20.15
C PRO A 688 10.66 13.56 20.28
N LEU A 689 10.74 12.82 21.37
CA LEU A 689 10.05 11.53 21.46
C LEU A 689 8.52 11.68 21.40
N GLN A 690 7.96 12.76 21.93
CA GLN A 690 6.52 13.04 21.92
C GLN A 690 5.96 13.52 20.56
N ASP A 691 6.82 13.98 19.64
CA ASP A 691 6.45 14.65 18.40
C ASP A 691 7.26 14.11 17.21
N MET A 692 6.67 13.18 16.47
CA MET A 692 7.20 12.76 15.17
C MET A 692 7.02 13.87 14.12
N PRO A 693 8.06 14.21 13.33
CA PRO A 693 7.95 15.23 12.29
C PRO A 693 7.02 14.82 11.15
N PHE A 694 6.04 15.68 10.86
CA PHE A 694 5.32 15.67 9.60
C PHE A 694 4.81 17.07 9.29
N PHE A 695 4.53 17.33 8.01
CA PHE A 695 4.42 18.67 7.49
C PHE A 695 3.22 18.82 6.56
N LEU A 696 2.49 19.91 6.73
CA LEU A 696 1.40 20.32 5.85
C LEU A 696 1.95 21.23 4.74
N ARG A 697 1.66 20.89 3.48
CA ARG A 697 2.00 21.72 2.32
C ARG A 697 1.22 23.02 2.31
N ARG A 698 1.84 24.11 1.87
CA ARG A 698 1.15 25.38 1.60
C ARG A 698 0.03 25.19 0.56
N GLY A 699 -1.13 25.75 0.86
CA GLY A 699 -2.41 25.53 0.17
C GLY A 699 -3.17 24.27 0.61
N GLY A 700 -2.58 23.43 1.47
CA GLY A 700 -3.18 22.17 1.90
C GLY A 700 -4.43 22.35 2.76
N LEU A 701 -5.42 21.48 2.52
CA LEU A 701 -6.66 21.34 3.29
C LEU A 701 -6.68 19.93 3.90
N VAL A 702 -6.67 19.83 5.23
CA VAL A 702 -6.74 18.55 5.95
C VAL A 702 -8.02 18.51 6.79
N PRO A 703 -9.13 17.98 6.25
CA PRO A 703 -10.34 17.72 7.01
C PRO A 703 -10.13 16.61 8.05
N MET A 704 -10.66 16.83 9.24
CA MET A 704 -10.54 15.95 10.40
C MET A 704 -11.86 15.89 11.17
N LEU A 705 -12.08 14.79 11.87
CA LEU A 705 -13.11 14.73 12.91
C LEU A 705 -12.79 15.69 14.06
N ARG A 706 -13.83 16.09 14.79
CA ARG A 706 -13.67 16.85 16.03
C ARG A 706 -12.87 16.06 17.07
N PRO A 707 -12.16 16.72 18.00
CA PRO A 707 -11.24 16.06 18.93
C PRO A 707 -11.87 15.00 19.85
N THR A 708 -13.17 15.10 20.13
CA THR A 708 -13.86 14.25 21.11
C THR A 708 -14.28 12.88 20.59
N ILE A 709 -14.29 12.65 19.26
CA ILE A 709 -14.71 11.35 18.69
C ILE A 709 -13.83 10.21 19.16
N ASP A 710 -14.42 9.21 19.81
CA ASP A 710 -13.78 8.00 20.34
C ASP A 710 -13.81 6.82 19.37
N THR A 711 -14.81 6.80 18.49
CA THR A 711 -15.06 5.69 17.57
C THR A 711 -15.83 6.10 16.30
N LEU A 712 -15.72 5.29 15.25
CA LEU A 712 -16.53 5.36 14.02
C LEU A 712 -17.74 4.41 14.08
N VAL A 713 -17.90 3.68 15.18
CA VAL A 713 -18.94 2.65 15.34
C VAL A 713 -20.08 3.20 16.19
N PRO A 714 -21.36 2.91 15.86
CA PRO A 714 -22.47 3.28 16.74
C PRO A 714 -22.27 2.75 18.16
N THR A 715 -22.69 3.55 19.14
CA THR A 715 -22.63 3.23 20.58
C THR A 715 -24.03 3.23 21.19
N GLU A 716 -24.22 2.45 22.25
CA GLU A 716 -25.45 2.49 23.06
C GLU A 716 -25.32 3.37 24.30
N GLU A 717 -24.11 3.88 24.57
CA GLU A 717 -23.78 4.76 25.69
C GLU A 717 -23.29 6.12 25.15
N PRO A 718 -24.14 6.91 24.45
CA PRO A 718 -23.72 8.17 23.82
C PRO A 718 -23.32 9.26 24.82
N ASP A 719 -23.70 9.11 26.09
CA ASP A 719 -23.26 10.00 27.18
C ASP A 719 -21.82 9.71 27.64
N LEU A 720 -21.28 8.54 27.29
CA LEU A 720 -19.94 8.08 27.64
C LEU A 720 -18.99 8.05 26.43
N VAL A 721 -19.50 7.70 25.25
CA VAL A 721 -18.70 7.46 24.05
C VAL A 721 -19.16 8.38 22.93
N ASP A 722 -18.29 9.25 22.45
CA ASP A 722 -18.59 10.11 21.30
C ASP A 722 -18.33 9.36 19.99
N SER A 723 -19.38 9.09 19.22
CA SER A 723 -19.30 8.29 17.99
C SER A 723 -19.59 9.13 16.74
N PHE A 724 -18.73 8.99 15.74
CA PHE A 724 -18.97 9.59 14.42
C PHE A 724 -20.26 9.06 13.78
N ALA A 725 -20.55 7.75 13.91
CA ALA A 725 -21.74 7.15 13.30
C ALA A 725 -23.05 7.67 13.92
N THR A 726 -23.01 8.11 15.18
CA THR A 726 -24.18 8.70 15.85
C THR A 726 -24.24 10.21 15.63
N THR A 727 -23.11 10.91 15.69
CA THR A 727 -23.05 12.37 15.54
C THR A 727 -21.75 12.79 14.84
N PRO A 728 -21.75 12.95 13.50
CA PRO A 728 -20.59 13.44 12.75
C PRO A 728 -20.10 14.82 13.21
N GLY A 729 -21.04 15.70 13.58
CA GLY A 729 -20.80 17.05 14.11
C GLY A 729 -20.07 17.99 13.15
N VAL A 730 -19.34 18.96 13.70
CA VAL A 730 -18.59 19.97 12.94
C VAL A 730 -17.34 19.35 12.32
N LEU A 731 -17.10 19.64 11.05
CA LEU A 731 -15.87 19.22 10.37
C LEU A 731 -14.71 20.16 10.75
N HIS A 732 -13.64 19.62 11.32
CA HIS A 732 -12.42 20.40 11.56
C HIS A 732 -11.57 20.42 10.31
N VAL A 733 -10.98 21.56 9.96
CA VAL A 733 -10.17 21.68 8.75
C VAL A 733 -8.90 22.43 9.08
N ARG A 734 -7.76 21.74 9.11
CA ARG A 734 -6.47 22.43 9.23
C ARG A 734 -6.01 22.91 7.86
N VAL A 735 -5.58 24.17 7.79
CA VAL A 735 -5.23 24.86 6.54
C VAL A 735 -3.91 25.59 6.71
N PHE A 736 -2.98 25.38 5.79
CA PHE A 736 -1.85 26.30 5.60
C PHE A 736 -2.16 27.18 4.38
N PRO A 737 -2.61 28.43 4.54
CA PRO A 737 -3.19 29.21 3.43
C PRO A 737 -2.21 29.47 2.28
N GLY A 738 -2.71 29.39 1.05
CA GLY A 738 -1.89 29.48 -0.17
C GLY A 738 -2.70 29.66 -1.44
N PRO A 739 -2.16 29.26 -2.62
CA PRO A 739 -2.92 29.25 -3.87
C PRO A 739 -4.26 28.52 -3.72
N GLN A 740 -5.26 28.90 -4.52
CA GLN A 740 -6.61 28.35 -4.35
C GLN A 740 -6.61 26.81 -4.45
N THR A 741 -7.17 26.16 -3.44
CA THR A 741 -7.40 24.71 -3.43
C THR A 741 -8.84 24.39 -3.11
N VAL A 742 -9.32 23.29 -3.69
CA VAL A 742 -10.62 22.70 -3.39
C VAL A 742 -10.40 21.27 -2.93
N PHE A 743 -10.96 20.91 -1.79
CA PHE A 743 -11.00 19.53 -1.31
C PHE A 743 -12.46 19.07 -1.25
N ARG A 744 -12.79 18.01 -1.99
CA ARG A 744 -14.09 17.33 -1.91
C ARG A 744 -13.94 16.12 -1.01
N VAL A 745 -14.60 16.14 0.14
CA VAL A 745 -14.66 15.03 1.10
C VAL A 745 -15.54 13.92 0.52
N PHE A 746 -15.32 12.67 0.95
CA PHE A 746 -16.04 11.48 0.47
C PHE A 746 -17.58 11.59 0.56
N ASP A 747 -18.11 12.37 1.51
CA ASP A 747 -19.54 12.58 1.73
C ASP A 747 -20.14 13.67 0.82
N GLY A 748 -19.33 14.27 -0.06
CA GLY A 748 -19.71 15.37 -0.94
C GLY A 748 -19.43 16.77 -0.38
N THR A 749 -19.00 16.90 0.89
CA THR A 749 -18.63 18.18 1.49
C THR A 749 -17.51 18.83 0.68
N ARG A 750 -17.67 20.11 0.34
CA ARG A 750 -16.67 20.85 -0.43
C ARG A 750 -16.04 21.95 0.41
N LEU A 751 -14.72 21.88 0.53
CA LEU A 751 -13.89 22.84 1.23
C LEU A 751 -13.08 23.63 0.20
N THR A 752 -13.00 24.94 0.35
CA THR A 752 -12.13 25.80 -0.47
C THR A 752 -11.34 26.74 0.43
N GLN A 753 -10.06 26.94 0.10
CA GLN A 753 -9.28 28.06 0.64
C GLN A 753 -8.56 28.77 -0.50
N SER A 754 -8.29 30.06 -0.32
CA SER A 754 -7.32 30.80 -1.12
C SER A 754 -6.72 31.94 -0.32
N LEU A 755 -5.50 32.32 -0.66
CA LEU A 755 -4.80 33.49 -0.13
C LEU A 755 -4.32 34.34 -1.30
N ASP A 756 -4.92 35.52 -1.44
CA ASP A 756 -4.52 36.53 -2.42
C ASP A 756 -3.65 37.60 -1.74
N SER A 757 -2.36 37.62 -2.04
CA SER A 757 -1.44 38.63 -1.57
C SER A 757 -1.43 39.82 -2.52
N ARG A 758 -2.04 40.94 -2.13
CA ARG A 758 -1.98 42.18 -2.92
C ARG A 758 -0.70 42.93 -2.56
N GLN A 759 0.13 43.25 -3.56
CA GLN A 759 1.31 44.10 -3.34
C GLN A 759 0.87 45.42 -2.68
N GLY A 760 1.46 45.74 -1.52
CA GLY A 760 1.29 47.02 -0.83
C GLY A 760 -0.01 47.27 -0.05
N SER A 761 -0.99 46.35 0.00
CA SER A 761 -2.29 46.59 0.66
C SER A 761 -2.79 45.50 1.63
N GLY A 762 -1.97 44.48 1.91
CA GLY A 762 -2.34 43.35 2.76
C GLY A 762 -2.74 42.10 1.96
N ALA A 763 -3.01 41.00 2.66
CA ALA A 763 -3.45 39.75 2.05
C ALA A 763 -4.92 39.48 2.38
N VAL A 764 -5.64 38.82 1.49
CA VAL A 764 -7.03 38.42 1.71
C VAL A 764 -7.12 36.91 1.61
N MET A 765 -7.53 36.27 2.69
CA MET A 765 -7.83 34.84 2.71
C MET A 765 -9.32 34.62 2.54
N GLN A 766 -9.69 33.70 1.66
CA GLN A 766 -11.06 33.23 1.49
C GLN A 766 -11.17 31.79 1.96
N LEU A 767 -12.20 31.50 2.74
CA LEU A 767 -12.55 30.16 3.21
C LEU A 767 -13.99 29.86 2.80
N ARG A 768 -14.25 28.65 2.30
CA ARG A 768 -15.59 28.23 1.91
C ARG A 768 -15.87 26.79 2.34
N TYR A 769 -17.10 26.57 2.78
CA TYR A 769 -17.66 25.29 3.14
C TYR A 769 -19.03 25.12 2.45
N GLU A 770 -19.21 24.00 1.75
CA GLU A 770 -20.49 23.54 1.22
C GLU A 770 -20.79 22.16 1.84
N PRO A 771 -21.92 22.00 2.56
CA PRO A 771 -22.22 20.76 3.29
C PRO A 771 -22.42 19.56 2.36
N GLY A 772 -21.96 18.39 2.80
CA GLY A 772 -22.21 17.08 2.22
C GLY A 772 -23.23 16.27 3.02
N ALA A 773 -23.21 14.95 2.83
CA ALA A 773 -24.15 14.04 3.48
C ALA A 773 -23.90 13.89 4.99
N ASP A 774 -22.66 13.80 5.43
CA ASP A 774 -22.30 13.50 6.84
C ASP A 774 -22.00 14.79 7.60
N PHE A 775 -21.22 15.69 7.01
CA PHE A 775 -20.83 16.95 7.65
C PHE A 775 -21.84 18.04 7.34
N GLN A 776 -22.97 18.03 8.04
CA GLN A 776 -24.07 19.00 7.87
C GLN A 776 -24.05 20.16 8.88
N PHE A 777 -23.21 20.09 9.92
CA PHE A 777 -23.20 21.06 11.02
C PHE A 777 -22.22 22.23 10.81
N GLY A 778 -21.61 22.35 9.63
CA GLY A 778 -20.62 23.37 9.34
C GLY A 778 -19.17 22.88 9.48
N ALA A 779 -18.24 23.81 9.34
CA ALA A 779 -16.81 23.56 9.47
C ALA A 779 -16.12 24.55 10.41
N LEU A 780 -15.07 24.10 11.07
CA LEU A 780 -14.14 24.91 11.85
C LEU A 780 -12.77 24.88 11.17
N PHE A 781 -12.39 25.99 10.55
CA PHE A 781 -11.11 26.14 9.88
C PHE A 781 -10.04 26.59 10.88
N GLU A 782 -8.99 25.80 11.05
CA GLU A 782 -7.76 26.17 11.75
C GLU A 782 -6.72 26.62 10.71
N CYS A 783 -6.53 27.93 10.57
CA CYS A 783 -5.58 28.49 9.62
C CYS A 783 -4.24 28.76 10.32
N VAL A 784 -3.22 28.02 9.90
CA VAL A 784 -1.88 28.01 10.48
C VAL A 784 -0.87 28.74 9.58
N GLY A 785 0.31 29.06 10.13
CA GLY A 785 1.40 29.64 9.34
C GLY A 785 1.19 31.09 8.93
N LEU A 786 0.30 31.81 9.63
CA LEU A 786 0.06 33.24 9.42
C LEU A 786 1.17 34.12 10.04
N GLY A 787 2.01 33.57 10.94
CA GLY A 787 3.12 34.30 11.55
C GLY A 787 2.66 35.49 12.40
N SER A 788 3.38 36.61 12.36
CA SER A 788 3.03 37.84 13.09
C SER A 788 2.02 38.74 12.36
N VAL A 789 1.31 38.19 11.36
CA VAL A 789 0.36 38.96 10.55
C VAL A 789 -0.88 39.30 11.38
N LYS A 790 -1.25 40.58 11.41
CA LYS A 790 -2.41 41.04 12.18
C LYS A 790 -3.69 40.81 11.39
N ILE A 791 -4.70 40.23 12.04
CA ILE A 791 -6.05 40.15 11.49
C ILE A 791 -6.70 41.53 11.57
N GLU A 792 -7.00 42.12 10.42
CA GLU A 792 -7.66 43.42 10.33
C GLU A 792 -9.17 43.29 10.46
N SER A 793 -9.75 42.28 9.80
CA SER A 793 -11.17 41.97 9.92
C SER A 793 -11.46 40.55 9.48
N VAL A 794 -12.50 39.95 10.05
CA VAL A 794 -13.10 38.71 9.56
C VAL A 794 -14.55 38.99 9.22
N ARG A 795 -14.95 38.63 8.00
CA ARG A 795 -16.32 38.69 7.54
C ARG A 795 -16.84 37.29 7.27
N ILE A 796 -17.98 36.93 7.84
CA ILE A 796 -18.65 35.63 7.63
C ILE A 796 -20.00 35.91 6.98
N GLY A 797 -20.28 35.31 5.81
CA GLY A 797 -21.45 35.64 5.00
C GLY A 797 -21.58 37.14 4.69
N GLY A 798 -20.45 37.84 4.50
CA GLY A 798 -20.35 39.28 4.24
C GLY A 798 -20.49 40.21 5.47
N LYS A 799 -20.95 39.71 6.62
CA LYS A 799 -21.10 40.49 7.87
C LYS A 799 -19.76 40.54 8.62
N LEU A 800 -19.43 41.68 9.22
CA LEU A 800 -18.24 41.82 10.06
C LEU A 800 -18.47 41.12 11.41
N PHE A 801 -17.55 40.26 11.84
CA PHE A 801 -17.61 39.58 13.12
C PHE A 801 -16.53 40.11 14.07
N PRO A 802 -16.88 40.46 15.33
CA PRO A 802 -15.89 40.68 16.37
C PRO A 802 -15.21 39.35 16.71
N GLU A 803 -14.00 39.43 17.29
CA GLU A 803 -13.34 38.26 17.84
C GLU A 803 -14.12 37.72 19.05
N GLU A 804 -14.32 36.40 19.13
CA GLU A 804 -14.99 35.76 20.26
C GLU A 804 -14.09 35.65 21.50
N ALA A 805 -14.72 35.67 22.69
CA ALA A 805 -14.04 35.39 23.94
C ALA A 805 -14.92 34.46 24.80
N PRO A 806 -14.43 33.32 25.32
CA PRO A 806 -13.04 32.81 25.35
C PRO A 806 -12.73 31.61 24.41
N VAL A 807 -11.44 31.23 24.37
CA VAL A 807 -10.90 30.04 23.66
C VAL A 807 -11.73 28.79 23.96
N GLY A 808 -12.34 28.23 22.91
CA GLY A 808 -13.11 26.98 22.96
C GLY A 808 -14.62 27.14 22.75
N THR A 809 -15.13 28.36 22.59
CA THR A 809 -16.56 28.61 22.30
C THR A 809 -16.97 28.32 20.87
N LEU A 810 -16.02 28.28 19.92
CA LEU A 810 -16.35 28.22 18.50
C LEU A 810 -17.07 26.93 18.04
N GLU A 811 -16.90 25.82 18.75
CA GLU A 811 -17.68 24.60 18.46
C GLU A 811 -19.14 24.69 18.96
N LEU A 812 -19.40 25.58 19.92
CA LEU A 812 -20.71 25.76 20.56
C LEU A 812 -21.57 26.84 19.88
N VAL A 813 -21.00 27.57 18.92
CA VAL A 813 -21.66 28.62 18.15
C VAL A 813 -21.74 28.23 16.67
N ASP A 814 -22.68 28.84 15.95
CA ASP A 814 -22.87 28.58 14.53
C ASP A 814 -21.78 29.24 13.67
N GLU A 815 -21.35 30.45 14.06
CA GLU A 815 -20.47 31.32 13.28
C GLU A 815 -19.64 32.19 14.23
N GLY A 816 -18.35 32.31 13.95
CA GLY A 816 -17.45 33.07 14.81
C GLY A 816 -16.00 32.92 14.38
N TRP A 817 -15.13 33.70 14.99
CA TRP A 817 -13.69 33.52 14.84
C TRP A 817 -12.95 33.94 16.11
N GLN A 818 -11.77 33.36 16.32
CA GLN A 818 -10.90 33.70 17.45
C GLN A 818 -9.44 33.49 17.09
N HIS A 819 -8.53 34.24 17.72
CA HIS A 819 -7.12 33.85 17.76
C HIS A 819 -6.89 32.67 18.71
N GLN A 820 -6.00 31.76 18.30
CA GLN A 820 -5.48 30.71 19.15
C GLN A 820 -3.96 30.61 18.93
N GLY A 821 -3.19 31.27 19.81
CA GLY A 821 -1.74 31.37 19.63
C GLY A 821 -1.39 32.14 18.36
N ASP A 822 -0.60 31.52 17.49
CA ASP A 822 -0.20 32.00 16.15
C ASP A 822 -1.14 31.55 15.03
N HIS A 823 -2.25 30.89 15.38
CA HIS A 823 -3.29 30.46 14.46
C HIS A 823 -4.56 31.30 14.60
N ILE A 824 -5.42 31.21 13.60
CA ILE A 824 -6.82 31.66 13.70
C ILE A 824 -7.76 30.50 13.50
N LEU A 825 -8.86 30.53 14.25
CA LEU A 825 -9.98 29.62 14.06
C LEU A 825 -11.15 30.39 13.46
N VAL A 826 -11.78 29.85 12.42
CA VAL A 826 -12.94 30.44 11.76
C VAL A 826 -14.04 29.38 11.64
N ARG A 827 -15.17 29.64 12.28
CA ARG A 827 -16.35 28.77 12.30
C ARG A 827 -17.34 29.22 11.22
N LEU A 828 -17.68 28.31 10.30
CA LEU A 828 -18.66 28.53 9.25
C LEU A 828 -19.87 27.61 9.43
N SER A 829 -21.07 28.19 9.39
CA SER A 829 -22.33 27.44 9.40
C SER A 829 -22.73 26.98 7.98
N PRO A 830 -23.71 26.07 7.86
CA PRO A 830 -24.33 25.74 6.58
C PRO A 830 -25.02 26.92 5.88
N ALA A 831 -25.32 28.00 6.62
CA ALA A 831 -26.00 29.19 6.11
C ALA A 831 -25.02 30.25 5.57
N SER A 832 -23.96 30.58 6.31
CA SER A 832 -22.96 31.57 5.87
C SER A 832 -22.04 31.05 4.78
N ARG A 833 -21.60 29.79 4.87
CA ARG A 833 -20.79 29.05 3.87
C ARG A 833 -19.43 29.65 3.49
N GLU A 834 -19.17 30.93 3.76
CA GLU A 834 -17.95 31.62 3.37
C GLU A 834 -17.46 32.60 4.44
N ALA A 835 -16.14 32.73 4.54
CA ALA A 835 -15.47 33.77 5.28
C ALA A 835 -14.38 34.45 4.46
N THR A 836 -14.28 35.77 4.62
CA THR A 836 -13.17 36.60 4.15
C THR A 836 -12.38 37.09 5.36
N VAL A 837 -11.11 36.74 5.43
CA VAL A 837 -10.17 37.21 6.45
C VAL A 837 -9.20 38.20 5.81
N THR A 838 -9.23 39.45 6.26
CA THR A 838 -8.29 40.49 5.81
C THR A 838 -7.09 40.53 6.74
N LEU A 839 -5.92 40.36 6.14
CA LEU A 839 -4.63 40.27 6.80
C LEU A 839 -3.82 41.52 6.51
N ARG A 840 -3.29 42.18 7.54
CA ARG A 840 -2.40 43.34 7.38
C ARG A 840 -0.97 42.92 7.68
N SER A 841 -0.08 43.12 6.70
CA SER A 841 1.37 42.98 6.92
C SER A 841 1.80 43.95 8.02
N PRO A 842 2.73 43.56 8.91
CA PRO A 842 3.37 44.50 9.81
C PRO A 842 3.94 45.64 8.96
N SER A 843 3.65 46.89 9.30
CA SER A 843 4.30 48.01 8.61
C SER A 843 5.80 47.91 8.84
N GLU A 844 6.61 48.16 7.80
CA GLU A 844 8.08 48.24 7.85
C GLU A 844 8.62 49.25 8.90
N ALA A 845 7.74 49.97 9.60
CA ALA A 845 8.07 50.98 10.60
C ALA A 845 8.48 50.41 11.97
N THR A 846 8.40 49.09 12.23
CA THR A 846 8.62 48.53 13.58
C THR A 846 9.85 47.60 13.72
N GLU A 847 10.68 47.45 12.68
CA GLU A 847 11.94 46.65 12.75
C GLU A 847 13.21 47.47 13.02
N ARG A 848 13.11 48.70 13.53
CA ARG A 848 14.29 49.53 13.88
C ARG A 848 14.82 49.36 15.31
N TYR A 849 14.42 48.33 16.06
CA TYR A 849 14.86 48.17 17.45
C TYR A 849 15.26 46.74 17.87
N VAL A 850 15.93 45.96 17.02
CA VAL A 850 16.87 44.92 17.50
C VAL A 850 18.05 44.80 16.53
N ALA A 851 19.02 45.70 16.68
CA ALA A 851 20.37 45.51 16.16
C ALA A 851 21.35 46.08 17.20
N ARG A 852 21.62 45.31 18.24
CA ARG A 852 22.84 45.33 19.05
C ARG A 852 23.10 43.96 19.65
#